data_AF-A0A8T2U1H4-F1
#
_entry.id   AF-A0A8T2U1H4-F1
#
_cell.length_a   1.000
_cell.length_b   1.000
_cell.length_c   1.000
_cell.angle_alpha   90.00
_cell.angle_beta   90.00
_cell.angle_gamma   90.00
#
_symmetry.space_group_name_H-M   'P 1'
#
loop_
_entity.id
_entity.type
_entity.pdbx_description
1 polymer ?
#
loop_
_entity_poly.entity_id
_entity_poly.type
_entity_poly.pdbx_seq_one_letter_code
_entity_poly.pdbx_strand_id
1 'polypeptide(L)'
;MIWQPSRTLGDSAQIFTGAFYDFYYPPSGFNFDMDSFDTPIQDDPFLFDFNVEERVNDFVAYAETQASHMRTNHIMWTLGGDFQYQNAHGWFKQLDKFINWVNKDGRVNAFYSTPSIYTDEKYAANETWPLKQGDFFPYADCPHCYWTGYFTSRPALKGYVRLLSNYFMMARQLEFFVGRNPNGPNTDALWEALAVSQHHDAVSGTEKQHTANDYALRLSIAYQEAEKLVNSAFGCLVENVPKGICHSPKMQFFQVNSIHLQVMDSRGILVPSQLLPINSRLKELRRKYVKGYLGTSGGSTARYWLVFLATVPALGLNTYTISVSNEGSASASIIESMPKGSSATIRNNYLKMTLSESGLLSSIVKTGPEGNLSVESSYLYYEGNPGNDTKGADGAYLFRPIRNSASRLSISENISLITGPLVHEVWQEFSPWIHQVYRLYEGKDHVEVEYFIGPIPIDDGIGKDVIVRFSTSIDSNGVFFTDSNGRDFLKRVRDHRADWDLEVNEPVAGNYYPVNLGMYLNDDKTEFSVLVDRSVGGSSLANGQLELMLHRRLIHDDGRGVGEPLNETVCIESVCEGLIVQGKLYMQFNPSNKGSSWRRSMGQQVYSPLQLAFSSVSDGESWADNSFHSFSAMSTDYNLPENVALITLQELNTGQTLLRLAHLYEANEDDELSTKAYVDLKKMFPKRQVKSIVETSLSANQEISKMRGRLKWRVERPDETIQVVERGGPVDHQNLIVELTPMEIRTFLLKFTEVIAL
;
A
#
# COMPACT_ATOMS: atom_id res chain seq x y z
N MET A 1 -4.55 -6.98 -27.20
CA MET A 1 -3.34 -7.69 -26.74
C MET A 1 -3.73 -8.71 -25.69
N ILE A 2 -2.86 -9.69 -25.42
CA ILE A 2 -3.02 -10.60 -24.28
C ILE A 2 -1.97 -10.22 -23.25
N TRP A 3 -2.43 -9.74 -22.09
CA TRP A 3 -1.58 -9.30 -21.01
C TRP A 3 -1.28 -10.46 -20.05
N GLN A 4 0.00 -10.70 -19.81
CA GLN A 4 0.54 -11.60 -18.80
C GLN A 4 1.20 -10.76 -17.70
N PRO A 5 0.42 -10.36 -16.66
CA PRO A 5 0.89 -9.41 -15.65
C PRO A 5 1.93 -10.01 -14.69
N SER A 6 1.89 -11.33 -14.46
CA SER A 6 2.82 -11.99 -13.54
C SER A 6 3.80 -12.85 -14.32
N ARG A 7 5.10 -12.62 -14.09
CA ARG A 7 6.18 -13.43 -14.67
C ARG A 7 6.13 -14.88 -14.17
N THR A 8 5.79 -15.05 -12.89
CA THR A 8 5.68 -16.37 -12.26
C THR A 8 4.50 -17.17 -12.81
N LEU A 9 3.37 -16.50 -13.05
CA LEU A 9 2.13 -17.19 -13.45
C LEU A 9 1.88 -17.23 -14.97
N GLY A 10 2.60 -16.42 -15.75
CA GLY A 10 2.59 -16.44 -17.21
C GLY A 10 1.19 -16.47 -17.82
N ASP A 11 1.00 -17.35 -18.80
CA ASP A 11 -0.27 -17.51 -19.53
C ASP A 11 -1.44 -18.03 -18.68
N SER A 12 -1.16 -18.73 -17.58
CA SER A 12 -2.19 -19.24 -16.68
C SER A 12 -2.94 -18.14 -15.92
N ALA A 13 -2.39 -16.92 -15.88
CA ALA A 13 -3.00 -15.72 -15.30
C ALA A 13 -3.25 -14.61 -16.34
N GLN A 14 -3.25 -14.93 -17.64
CA GLN A 14 -3.41 -13.92 -18.69
C GLN A 14 -4.83 -13.37 -18.79
N ILE A 15 -4.96 -12.18 -19.36
CA ILE A 15 -6.23 -11.51 -19.63
C ILE A 15 -6.21 -10.82 -20.99
N PHE A 16 -7.36 -10.78 -21.67
CA PHE A 16 -7.51 -9.96 -22.87
C PHE A 16 -7.54 -8.48 -22.46
N THR A 17 -6.70 -7.67 -23.10
CA THR A 17 -6.54 -6.26 -22.75
C THR A 17 -6.49 -5.42 -24.02
N GLY A 18 -7.07 -4.23 -23.97
CA GLY A 18 -6.98 -3.24 -25.04
C GLY A 18 -7.03 -1.84 -24.44
N ALA A 19 -6.21 -0.94 -24.97
CA ALA A 19 -6.42 0.48 -24.80
C ALA A 19 -7.61 0.91 -25.66
N PHE A 20 -8.39 1.89 -25.21
CA PHE A 20 -9.38 2.52 -26.06
C PHE A 20 -8.68 3.21 -27.25
N TYR A 21 -9.42 3.38 -28.35
CA TYR A 21 -8.89 4.03 -29.55
C TYR A 21 -8.47 5.48 -29.26
N ASP A 22 -9.26 6.14 -28.44
CA ASP A 22 -9.08 7.52 -28.01
C ASP A 22 -9.38 7.56 -26.50
N PHE A 23 -10.25 8.47 -26.04
CA PHE A 23 -10.66 8.57 -24.64
C PHE A 23 -11.83 7.65 -24.29
N TYR A 24 -12.26 7.63 -23.02
CA TYR A 24 -13.42 6.84 -22.56
C TYR A 24 -14.78 7.54 -22.80
N TYR A 25 -14.78 8.61 -23.60
CA TYR A 25 -15.95 9.38 -24.00
C TYR A 25 -16.51 8.87 -25.34
N PRO A 26 -17.72 9.28 -25.76
CA PRO A 26 -18.22 8.99 -27.10
C PRO A 26 -17.30 9.60 -28.18
N PRO A 27 -17.37 9.08 -29.42
CA PRO A 27 -16.83 9.78 -30.57
C PRO A 27 -17.27 11.26 -30.62
N SER A 28 -16.39 12.13 -31.11
CA SER A 28 -16.71 13.55 -31.27
C SER A 28 -17.98 13.74 -32.12
N GLY A 29 -18.93 14.53 -31.62
CA GLY A 29 -20.23 14.73 -32.26
C GLY A 29 -21.28 13.69 -31.90
N PHE A 30 -21.02 12.73 -31.00
CA PHE A 30 -21.96 11.67 -30.60
C PHE A 30 -22.26 11.65 -29.09
N ASN A 31 -22.16 12.79 -28.41
CA ASN A 31 -22.60 12.94 -27.03
C ASN A 31 -24.08 13.36 -26.98
N PHE A 32 -24.91 12.61 -26.26
CA PHE A 32 -26.36 12.87 -26.18
C PHE A 32 -26.87 13.03 -24.74
N ASP A 33 -25.98 13.46 -23.85
CA ASP A 33 -26.39 13.88 -22.50
C ASP A 33 -27.08 15.25 -22.50
N MET A 34 -27.66 15.62 -21.36
CA MET A 34 -28.49 16.82 -21.22
C MET A 34 -27.75 18.13 -21.55
N ASP A 35 -26.46 18.20 -21.25
CA ASP A 35 -25.64 19.40 -21.45
C ASP A 35 -24.87 19.37 -22.80
N SER A 36 -25.16 18.39 -23.65
CA SER A 36 -24.50 18.27 -24.95
C SER A 36 -25.06 19.28 -25.97
N PHE A 37 -24.16 19.80 -26.81
CA PHE A 37 -24.50 20.62 -27.98
C PHE A 37 -24.36 19.84 -29.31
N ASP A 38 -24.06 18.55 -29.25
CA ASP A 38 -23.90 17.73 -30.44
C ASP A 38 -25.23 17.56 -31.17
N THR A 39 -25.18 17.61 -32.50
CA THR A 39 -26.36 17.56 -33.36
C THR A 39 -27.07 16.20 -33.25
N PRO A 40 -28.35 16.14 -32.83
CA PRO A 40 -29.12 14.90 -32.80
C PRO A 40 -29.46 14.44 -34.23
N ILE A 41 -29.77 13.16 -34.38
CA ILE A 41 -30.39 12.66 -35.61
C ILE A 41 -31.89 13.01 -35.61
N GLN A 42 -32.25 13.85 -36.55
CA GLN A 42 -33.60 14.24 -36.89
C GLN A 42 -34.04 13.37 -38.08
N ASP A 43 -35.04 12.53 -37.84
CA ASP A 43 -35.61 11.61 -38.82
C ASP A 43 -37.13 11.77 -39.01
N ASP A 44 -37.71 12.87 -38.50
CA ASP A 44 -39.12 13.20 -38.73
C ASP A 44 -39.22 14.13 -39.96
N PRO A 45 -39.70 13.63 -41.11
CA PRO A 45 -39.74 14.39 -42.35
C PRO A 45 -40.70 15.60 -42.30
N PHE A 46 -41.50 15.75 -41.23
CA PHE A 46 -42.42 16.87 -41.04
C PHE A 46 -41.84 18.02 -40.20
N LEU A 47 -40.62 17.90 -39.67
CA LEU A 47 -39.93 19.01 -39.01
C LEU A 47 -38.75 19.48 -39.88
N PHE A 48 -38.28 20.69 -39.62
CA PHE A 48 -37.08 21.22 -40.25
C PHE A 48 -35.82 20.45 -39.81
N ASP A 49 -34.74 20.63 -40.57
CA ASP A 49 -33.41 20.11 -40.26
C ASP A 49 -33.32 18.56 -40.24
N PHE A 50 -34.08 17.89 -41.12
CA PHE A 50 -33.92 16.45 -41.39
C PHE A 50 -32.49 16.15 -41.86
N ASN A 51 -31.78 15.27 -41.17
CA ASN A 51 -30.32 15.11 -41.33
C ASN A 51 -29.84 13.65 -41.30
N VAL A 52 -30.71 12.67 -41.54
CA VAL A 52 -30.37 11.24 -41.45
C VAL A 52 -29.14 10.86 -42.27
N GLU A 53 -29.05 11.27 -43.55
CA GLU A 53 -27.94 10.90 -44.43
C GLU A 53 -26.60 11.44 -43.93
N GLU A 54 -26.57 12.72 -43.51
CA GLU A 54 -25.39 13.37 -42.95
C GLU A 54 -24.90 12.63 -41.69
N ARG A 55 -25.81 12.39 -40.73
CA ARG A 55 -25.46 11.78 -39.44
C ARG A 55 -25.05 10.31 -39.59
N VAL A 56 -25.63 9.58 -40.55
CA VAL A 56 -25.18 8.22 -40.89
C VAL A 56 -23.78 8.24 -41.53
N ASN A 57 -23.51 9.21 -42.41
CA ASN A 57 -22.17 9.37 -42.99
C ASN A 57 -21.11 9.67 -41.92
N ASP A 58 -21.41 10.56 -40.97
CA ASP A 58 -20.52 10.85 -39.83
C ASP A 58 -20.22 9.59 -39.01
N PHE A 59 -21.27 8.80 -38.73
CA PHE A 59 -21.16 7.56 -37.96
C PHE A 59 -20.25 6.55 -38.66
N VAL A 60 -20.50 6.31 -39.95
CA VAL A 60 -19.72 5.37 -40.78
C VAL A 60 -18.27 5.83 -40.86
N ALA A 61 -18.03 7.11 -41.14
CA ALA A 61 -16.67 7.66 -41.26
C ALA A 61 -15.85 7.48 -39.99
N TYR A 62 -16.43 7.77 -38.82
CA TYR A 62 -15.74 7.54 -37.54
C TYR A 62 -15.52 6.04 -37.28
N ALA A 63 -16.54 5.21 -37.52
CA ALA A 63 -16.46 3.77 -37.32
C ALA A 63 -15.35 3.12 -38.16
N GLU A 64 -15.26 3.48 -39.45
CA GLU A 64 -14.21 3.01 -40.36
C GLU A 64 -12.82 3.49 -39.94
N THR A 65 -12.73 4.75 -39.48
CA THR A 65 -11.48 5.31 -38.98
C THR A 65 -10.99 4.54 -37.75
N GLN A 66 -11.85 4.30 -36.76
CA GLN A 66 -11.49 3.50 -35.58
C GLN A 66 -11.17 2.05 -35.95
N ALA A 67 -11.95 1.44 -36.86
CA ALA A 67 -11.73 0.08 -37.31
C ALA A 67 -10.35 -0.10 -37.97
N SER A 68 -9.85 0.92 -38.67
CA SER A 68 -8.52 0.87 -39.31
C SER A 68 -7.35 0.74 -38.32
N HIS A 69 -7.57 1.03 -37.03
CA HIS A 69 -6.56 0.93 -35.96
C HIS A 69 -6.76 -0.30 -35.06
N MET A 70 -7.75 -1.14 -35.35
CA MET A 70 -8.15 -2.26 -34.51
C MET A 70 -8.04 -3.58 -35.28
N ARG A 71 -7.67 -4.66 -34.59
CA ARG A 71 -7.77 -6.03 -35.16
C ARG A 71 -9.22 -6.48 -35.16
N THR A 72 -9.60 -7.36 -36.08
CA THR A 72 -10.98 -7.85 -36.34
C THR A 72 -11.93 -6.77 -36.90
N ASN A 73 -13.11 -7.21 -37.34
CA ASN A 73 -14.22 -6.36 -37.78
C ASN A 73 -15.16 -5.89 -36.64
N HIS A 74 -14.73 -6.00 -35.38
CA HIS A 74 -15.50 -5.53 -34.22
C HIS A 74 -14.79 -4.35 -33.55
N ILE A 75 -15.48 -3.24 -33.35
CA ILE A 75 -15.02 -2.09 -32.54
C ILE A 75 -15.99 -1.83 -31.39
N MET A 76 -15.56 -1.07 -30.40
CA MET A 76 -16.37 -0.68 -29.25
C MET A 76 -16.38 0.85 -29.15
N TRP A 77 -17.58 1.43 -29.07
CA TRP A 77 -17.80 2.83 -28.72
C TRP A 77 -18.20 2.91 -27.25
N THR A 78 -17.46 3.69 -26.47
CA THR A 78 -17.79 4.03 -25.08
C THR A 78 -18.78 5.19 -25.07
N LEU A 79 -20.06 4.87 -25.24
CA LEU A 79 -21.14 5.87 -25.33
C LEU A 79 -21.53 6.33 -23.94
N GLY A 80 -20.72 7.19 -23.33
CA GLY A 80 -20.92 7.75 -21.99
C GLY A 80 -19.71 8.59 -21.56
N GLY A 81 -19.69 9.02 -20.30
CA GLY A 81 -18.63 9.86 -19.73
C GLY A 81 -18.89 10.09 -18.24
N ASP A 82 -18.17 11.03 -17.65
CA ASP A 82 -18.29 11.32 -16.22
C ASP A 82 -19.70 11.77 -15.87
N PHE A 83 -20.35 11.03 -14.96
CA PHE A 83 -21.72 11.30 -14.45
C PHE A 83 -22.78 11.50 -15.56
N GLN A 84 -22.58 10.89 -16.72
CA GLN A 84 -23.56 10.88 -17.80
C GLN A 84 -24.71 9.91 -17.51
N TYR A 85 -25.73 9.91 -18.37
CA TYR A 85 -27.01 9.19 -18.24
C TYR A 85 -27.91 9.68 -17.10
N GLN A 86 -27.72 10.91 -16.60
CA GLN A 86 -28.66 11.54 -15.66
C GLN A 86 -30.10 11.58 -16.21
N ASN A 87 -30.23 11.81 -17.52
CA ASN A 87 -31.45 11.52 -18.27
C ASN A 87 -31.15 10.58 -19.44
N ALA A 88 -31.16 9.28 -19.14
CA ALA A 88 -30.85 8.23 -20.10
C ALA A 88 -31.73 8.26 -21.37
N HIS A 89 -32.93 8.85 -21.34
CA HIS A 89 -33.81 8.91 -22.51
C HIS A 89 -33.17 9.64 -23.70
N GLY A 90 -32.39 10.71 -23.44
CA GLY A 90 -31.69 11.46 -24.49
C GLY A 90 -30.75 10.55 -25.29
N TRP A 91 -29.89 9.82 -24.58
CA TRP A 91 -29.01 8.80 -25.12
C TRP A 91 -29.76 7.72 -25.90
N PHE A 92 -30.68 7.01 -25.25
CA PHE A 92 -31.36 5.87 -25.88
C PHE A 92 -32.17 6.29 -27.12
N LYS A 93 -32.82 7.45 -27.10
CA LYS A 93 -33.55 7.98 -28.26
C LYS A 93 -32.66 8.18 -29.48
N GLN A 94 -31.45 8.72 -29.29
CA GLN A 94 -30.51 8.93 -30.41
C GLN A 94 -29.91 7.61 -30.87
N LEU A 95 -29.49 6.75 -29.93
CA LEU A 95 -28.88 5.45 -30.23
C LEU A 95 -29.84 4.51 -30.99
N ASP A 96 -31.11 4.45 -30.61
CA ASP A 96 -32.12 3.66 -31.34
C ASP A 96 -32.25 4.11 -32.80
N LYS A 97 -32.26 5.44 -33.03
CA LYS A 97 -32.32 6.01 -34.38
C LYS A 97 -31.05 5.72 -35.17
N PHE A 98 -29.86 5.91 -34.58
CA PHE A 98 -28.60 5.59 -35.23
C PHE A 98 -28.52 4.11 -35.59
N ILE A 99 -28.80 3.20 -34.65
CA ILE A 99 -28.82 1.75 -34.91
C ILE A 99 -29.77 1.43 -36.07
N ASN A 100 -30.98 1.97 -36.07
CA ASN A 100 -31.96 1.75 -37.14
C ASN A 100 -31.48 2.26 -38.50
N TRP A 101 -31.00 3.50 -38.58
CA TRP A 101 -30.63 4.12 -39.86
C TRP A 101 -29.29 3.65 -40.40
N VAL A 102 -28.29 3.44 -39.53
CA VAL A 102 -26.99 2.86 -39.91
C VAL A 102 -27.16 1.43 -40.42
N ASN A 103 -27.96 0.60 -39.75
CA ASN A 103 -28.18 -0.78 -40.20
C ASN A 103 -29.03 -0.85 -41.48
N LYS A 104 -29.91 0.13 -41.73
CA LYS A 104 -30.64 0.27 -43.00
C LYS A 104 -29.73 0.70 -44.15
N ASP A 105 -28.79 1.59 -43.89
CA ASP A 105 -27.76 1.99 -44.84
C ASP A 105 -26.86 0.81 -45.20
N GLY A 106 -26.43 0.03 -44.20
CA GLY A 106 -25.80 -1.28 -44.38
C GLY A 106 -24.30 -1.27 -44.67
N ARG A 107 -23.63 -0.11 -44.71
CA ARG A 107 -22.15 -0.04 -44.82
C ARG A 107 -21.45 -0.59 -43.58
N VAL A 108 -22.03 -0.36 -42.39
CA VAL A 108 -21.59 -0.93 -41.12
C VAL A 108 -22.80 -1.44 -40.33
N ASN A 109 -22.55 -2.27 -39.31
CA ASN A 109 -23.60 -2.79 -38.43
C ASN A 109 -23.38 -2.29 -37.00
N ALA A 110 -24.39 -1.62 -36.44
CA ALA A 110 -24.41 -1.07 -35.10
C ALA A 110 -25.47 -1.80 -34.24
N PHE A 111 -25.17 -2.02 -32.97
CA PHE A 111 -26.07 -2.65 -32.01
C PHE A 111 -25.66 -2.32 -30.57
N TYR A 112 -26.60 -2.40 -29.63
CA TYR A 112 -26.27 -2.34 -28.21
C TYR A 112 -25.40 -3.51 -27.79
N SER A 113 -24.34 -3.23 -27.05
CA SER A 113 -23.38 -4.24 -26.63
C SER A 113 -22.89 -3.98 -25.21
N THR A 114 -22.06 -4.89 -24.71
CA THR A 114 -21.34 -4.77 -23.44
C THR A 114 -19.88 -5.16 -23.65
N PRO A 115 -18.95 -4.78 -22.76
CA PRO A 115 -17.56 -5.20 -22.88
C PRO A 115 -17.37 -6.74 -22.94
N SER A 116 -18.24 -7.52 -22.30
CA SER A 116 -18.18 -8.99 -22.35
C SER A 116 -18.61 -9.53 -23.72
N ILE A 117 -19.71 -9.03 -24.29
CA ILE A 117 -20.14 -9.40 -25.65
C ILE A 117 -19.05 -9.03 -26.67
N TYR A 118 -18.50 -7.81 -26.58
CA TYR A 118 -17.37 -7.41 -27.42
C TYR A 118 -16.17 -8.35 -27.29
N THR A 119 -15.82 -8.77 -26.06
CA THR A 119 -14.72 -9.71 -25.81
C THR A 119 -15.01 -11.10 -26.39
N ASP A 120 -16.25 -11.58 -26.29
CA ASP A 120 -16.68 -12.86 -26.88
C ASP A 120 -16.56 -12.85 -28.41
N GLU A 121 -16.92 -11.74 -29.06
CA GLU A 121 -16.74 -11.56 -30.51
C GLU A 121 -15.25 -11.49 -30.89
N LYS A 122 -14.43 -10.77 -30.12
CA LYS A 122 -12.96 -10.76 -30.30
C LYS A 122 -12.35 -12.14 -30.17
N TYR A 123 -12.88 -12.96 -29.26
CA TYR A 123 -12.46 -14.34 -29.07
C TYR A 123 -12.89 -15.22 -30.25
N ALA A 124 -14.14 -15.09 -30.69
CA ALA A 124 -14.72 -15.85 -31.79
C ALA A 124 -14.01 -15.60 -33.13
N ALA A 125 -13.44 -14.41 -33.33
CA ALA A 125 -12.65 -14.08 -34.52
C ALA A 125 -11.39 -14.97 -34.70
N ASN A 126 -10.94 -15.69 -33.64
CA ASN A 126 -9.82 -16.63 -33.70
C ASN A 126 -8.49 -16.05 -34.24
N GLU A 127 -8.31 -14.74 -34.01
CA GLU A 127 -7.10 -14.00 -34.36
C GLU A 127 -5.93 -14.33 -33.45
N THR A 128 -4.72 -14.07 -33.95
CA THR A 128 -3.50 -14.03 -33.11
C THR A 128 -3.36 -12.61 -32.54
N TRP A 129 -2.97 -12.49 -31.28
CA TRP A 129 -2.89 -11.21 -30.55
C TRP A 129 -1.48 -10.92 -30.03
N PRO A 130 -1.05 -9.65 -29.96
CA PRO A 130 0.25 -9.29 -29.39
C PRO A 130 0.31 -9.66 -27.91
N LEU A 131 1.47 -10.11 -27.46
CA LEU A 131 1.78 -10.31 -26.04
C LEU A 131 2.10 -8.96 -25.38
N LYS A 132 1.60 -8.77 -24.16
CA LYS A 132 2.01 -7.69 -23.26
C LYS A 132 2.49 -8.30 -21.94
N GLN A 133 3.64 -7.87 -21.45
CA GLN A 133 4.18 -8.25 -20.14
C GLN A 133 4.51 -7.00 -19.30
N GLY A 134 4.75 -7.16 -18.01
CA GLY A 134 4.99 -6.04 -17.10
C GLY A 134 3.72 -5.24 -16.82
N ASP A 135 3.83 -3.92 -16.69
CA ASP A 135 2.71 -3.02 -16.42
C ASP A 135 2.61 -1.86 -17.43
N PHE A 136 1.73 -0.90 -17.15
CA PHE A 136 1.49 0.29 -17.98
C PHE A 136 1.97 1.58 -17.27
N PHE A 137 2.98 1.49 -16.41
CA PHE A 137 3.53 2.65 -15.70
C PHE A 137 4.86 3.14 -16.27
N PRO A 138 5.18 4.44 -16.10
CA PRO A 138 4.26 5.52 -15.70
C PRO A 138 3.36 5.97 -16.86
N TYR A 139 2.19 6.54 -16.52
CA TYR A 139 1.26 7.14 -17.49
C TYR A 139 1.66 8.60 -17.79
N ALA A 140 1.54 9.00 -19.06
CA ALA A 140 1.62 10.38 -19.50
C ALA A 140 0.61 10.64 -20.63
N ASP A 141 -0.10 11.76 -20.56
CA ASP A 141 -1.07 12.21 -21.56
C ASP A 141 -0.53 13.34 -22.46
N CYS A 142 0.67 13.83 -22.16
CA CYS A 142 1.42 14.76 -22.99
C CYS A 142 2.93 14.58 -22.72
N PRO A 143 3.83 15.09 -23.60
CA PRO A 143 5.28 14.94 -23.43
C PRO A 143 5.84 15.39 -22.06
N HIS A 144 5.20 16.38 -21.42
CA HIS A 144 5.61 16.96 -20.13
C HIS A 144 4.59 16.73 -19.01
N CYS A 145 3.69 15.76 -19.18
CA CYS A 145 2.58 15.52 -18.28
C CYS A 145 2.62 14.09 -17.75
N TYR A 146 3.66 13.76 -16.98
CA TYR A 146 3.75 12.45 -16.32
C TYR A 146 2.93 12.43 -15.03
N TRP A 147 2.01 11.48 -14.94
CA TRP A 147 1.11 11.29 -13.80
C TRP A 147 1.82 10.45 -12.74
N THR A 148 2.93 10.96 -12.23
CA THR A 148 3.76 10.28 -11.22
C THR A 148 3.77 11.01 -9.88
N GLY A 149 3.11 12.18 -9.81
CA GLY A 149 2.97 12.96 -8.59
C GLY A 149 2.01 12.31 -7.59
N TYR A 150 0.90 11.76 -8.07
CA TYR A 150 -0.09 11.07 -7.23
C TYR A 150 0.43 9.81 -6.56
N PHE A 151 1.62 9.31 -6.94
CA PHE A 151 2.27 8.25 -6.18
C PHE A 151 2.54 8.68 -4.73
N THR A 152 2.78 9.98 -4.48
CA THR A 152 3.05 10.56 -3.15
C THR A 152 1.99 11.55 -2.66
N SER A 153 1.15 12.15 -3.52
CA SER A 153 0.13 13.14 -3.11
C SER A 153 -0.73 12.66 -1.93
N ARG A 154 -0.99 13.54 -0.95
CA ARG A 154 -1.68 13.22 0.32
C ARG A 154 -1.06 12.04 1.11
N PRO A 155 0.25 12.09 1.46
CA PRO A 155 0.92 10.95 2.08
C PRO A 155 0.41 10.63 3.50
N ALA A 156 -0.24 11.58 4.18
CA ALA A 156 -0.93 11.30 5.44
C ALA A 156 -2.15 10.37 5.23
N LEU A 157 -2.96 10.61 4.20
CA LEU A 157 -4.12 9.77 3.87
C LEU A 157 -3.67 8.38 3.42
N LYS A 158 -2.64 8.28 2.56
CA LYS A 158 -2.03 7.00 2.15
C LYS A 158 -1.55 6.18 3.36
N GLY A 159 -0.87 6.83 4.30
CA GLY A 159 -0.47 6.21 5.57
C GLY A 159 -1.66 5.78 6.42
N TYR A 160 -2.72 6.58 6.48
CA TYR A 160 -3.92 6.25 7.26
C TYR A 160 -4.69 5.06 6.68
N VAL A 161 -4.79 4.96 5.34
CA VAL A 161 -5.37 3.80 4.65
C VAL A 161 -4.55 2.54 4.93
N ARG A 162 -3.21 2.59 4.87
CA ARG A 162 -2.36 1.44 5.20
C ARG A 162 -2.52 1.01 6.65
N LEU A 163 -2.51 1.97 7.58
CA LEU A 163 -2.72 1.72 9.01
C LEU A 163 -4.06 1.02 9.25
N LEU A 164 -5.15 1.55 8.71
CA LEU A 164 -6.46 0.95 8.96
C LEU A 164 -6.69 -0.36 8.21
N SER A 165 -6.02 -0.57 7.08
CA SER A 165 -6.02 -1.87 6.39
C SER A 165 -5.39 -2.96 7.26
N ASN A 166 -4.33 -2.65 8.01
CA ASN A 166 -3.72 -3.61 8.94
C ASN A 166 -4.62 -3.91 10.13
N TYR A 167 -5.23 -2.86 10.68
CA TYR A 167 -6.10 -2.97 11.85
C TYR A 167 -7.33 -3.80 11.49
N PHE A 168 -7.89 -3.56 10.31
CA PHE A 168 -9.01 -4.33 9.76
C PHE A 168 -8.68 -5.82 9.56
N MET A 169 -7.45 -6.16 9.16
CA MET A 169 -7.03 -7.56 9.06
C MET A 169 -7.04 -8.24 10.43
N MET A 170 -6.44 -7.61 11.45
CA MET A 170 -6.44 -8.12 12.81
C MET A 170 -7.85 -8.16 13.42
N ALA A 171 -8.67 -7.13 13.19
CA ALA A 171 -10.02 -7.04 13.74
C ALA A 171 -10.92 -8.17 13.24
N ARG A 172 -10.80 -8.56 11.96
CA ARG A 172 -11.52 -9.71 11.39
C ARG A 172 -11.04 -11.05 11.95
N GLN A 173 -9.75 -11.19 12.23
CA GLN A 173 -9.23 -12.38 12.90
C GLN A 173 -9.81 -12.50 14.31
N LEU A 174 -9.79 -11.41 15.08
CA LEU A 174 -10.39 -11.36 16.42
C LEU A 174 -11.90 -11.63 16.37
N GLU A 175 -12.64 -11.00 15.45
CA GLU A 175 -14.07 -11.25 15.22
C GLU A 175 -14.35 -12.74 14.96
N PHE A 176 -13.56 -13.37 14.10
CA PHE A 176 -13.67 -14.81 13.84
C PHE A 176 -13.47 -15.65 15.10
N PHE A 177 -12.52 -15.29 15.98
CA PHE A 177 -12.23 -16.06 17.19
C PHE A 177 -13.32 -15.94 18.24
N VAL A 178 -13.89 -14.75 18.43
CA VAL A 178 -14.94 -14.51 19.44
C VAL A 178 -16.36 -14.72 18.91
N GLY A 179 -16.50 -14.88 17.59
CA GLY A 179 -17.76 -15.07 16.90
C GLY A 179 -18.40 -13.74 16.51
N ARG A 180 -18.82 -13.65 15.24
CA ARG A 180 -19.47 -12.46 14.69
C ARG A 180 -20.85 -12.24 15.32
N ASN A 181 -21.09 -11.02 15.83
CA ASN A 181 -22.39 -10.61 16.36
C ASN A 181 -23.08 -9.64 15.39
N PRO A 182 -24.13 -10.05 14.67
CA PRO A 182 -24.80 -9.20 13.68
C PRO A 182 -25.51 -7.99 14.31
N ASN A 183 -25.82 -8.04 15.61
CA ASN A 183 -26.47 -6.95 16.33
C ASN A 183 -25.49 -6.11 17.17
N GLY A 184 -24.19 -6.44 17.14
CA GLY A 184 -23.14 -5.78 17.91
C GLY A 184 -22.10 -5.09 17.02
N PRO A 185 -21.06 -4.49 17.64
CA PRO A 185 -19.90 -3.99 16.92
C PRO A 185 -19.29 -5.08 16.05
N ASN A 186 -18.95 -4.72 14.81
CA ASN A 186 -18.40 -5.64 13.81
C ASN A 186 -17.44 -4.90 12.89
N THR A 187 -16.89 -5.59 11.90
CA THR A 187 -15.88 -5.04 11.00
C THR A 187 -16.44 -4.39 9.71
N ASP A 188 -17.75 -4.34 9.51
CA ASP A 188 -18.35 -3.95 8.22
C ASP A 188 -18.16 -2.48 7.88
N ALA A 189 -18.35 -1.58 8.84
CA ALA A 189 -18.14 -0.15 8.63
C ALA A 189 -16.70 0.15 8.17
N LEU A 190 -15.72 -0.56 8.73
CA LEU A 190 -14.31 -0.40 8.37
C LEU A 190 -14.00 -1.02 7.01
N TRP A 191 -14.64 -2.13 6.66
CA TRP A 191 -14.58 -2.69 5.31
C TRP A 191 -15.09 -1.68 4.26
N GLU A 192 -16.27 -1.08 4.49
CA GLU A 192 -16.87 -0.11 3.55
C GLU A 192 -16.01 1.15 3.40
N ALA A 193 -15.54 1.71 4.51
CA ALA A 193 -14.69 2.90 4.49
C ALA A 193 -13.38 2.64 3.74
N LEU A 194 -12.70 1.51 4.01
CA LEU A 194 -11.48 1.13 3.30
C LEU A 194 -11.72 0.85 1.82
N ALA A 195 -12.84 0.21 1.47
CA ALA A 195 -13.21 -0.07 0.08
C ALA A 195 -13.41 1.21 -0.72
N VAL A 196 -14.14 2.19 -0.17
CA VAL A 196 -14.32 3.51 -0.79
C VAL A 196 -12.98 4.25 -0.88
N SER A 197 -12.11 4.14 0.12
CA SER A 197 -10.77 4.76 0.07
C SER A 197 -9.84 4.14 -0.98
N GLN A 198 -10.18 3.00 -1.60
CA GLN A 198 -9.43 2.48 -2.76
C GLN A 198 -9.82 3.14 -4.08
N HIS A 199 -10.78 4.07 -4.08
CA HIS A 199 -11.12 4.87 -5.25
C HIS A 199 -9.87 5.55 -5.84
N HIS A 200 -9.84 5.71 -7.16
CA HIS A 200 -8.69 6.27 -7.88
C HIS A 200 -8.52 7.79 -7.66
N ASP A 201 -9.46 8.45 -6.98
CA ASP A 201 -9.36 9.78 -6.38
C ASP A 201 -9.56 9.73 -4.86
N ALA A 202 -8.95 8.76 -4.19
CA ALA A 202 -8.95 8.70 -2.74
C ALA A 202 -7.54 8.41 -2.24
N VAL A 203 -7.12 7.14 -2.25
CA VAL A 203 -5.75 6.77 -1.87
C VAL A 203 -4.70 7.34 -2.84
N SER A 204 -5.07 7.72 -4.06
CA SER A 204 -4.20 8.47 -4.98
C SER A 204 -3.86 9.87 -4.47
N GLY A 205 -4.75 10.50 -3.70
CA GLY A 205 -4.65 11.87 -3.25
C GLY A 205 -5.01 12.90 -4.31
N THR A 206 -5.88 12.54 -5.26
CA THR A 206 -6.28 13.36 -6.42
C THR A 206 -7.70 13.91 -6.34
N GLU A 207 -8.26 13.98 -5.14
CA GLU A 207 -9.53 14.63 -4.82
C GLU A 207 -9.36 16.05 -4.28
N LYS A 208 -10.45 16.81 -4.24
CA LYS A 208 -10.52 18.09 -3.51
C LYS A 208 -10.29 17.92 -2.01
N GLN A 209 -9.82 18.97 -1.34
CA GLN A 209 -9.47 18.90 0.08
C GLN A 209 -10.65 18.48 0.98
N HIS A 210 -11.87 18.96 0.70
CA HIS A 210 -13.04 18.60 1.51
C HIS A 210 -13.43 17.12 1.33
N THR A 211 -13.19 16.53 0.16
CA THR A 211 -13.40 15.10 -0.11
C THR A 211 -12.34 14.25 0.59
N ALA A 212 -11.07 14.69 0.60
CA ALA A 212 -10.01 14.06 1.38
C ALA A 212 -10.36 14.02 2.88
N ASN A 213 -10.93 15.13 3.39
CA ASN A 213 -11.41 15.22 4.77
C ASN A 213 -12.58 14.25 5.03
N ASP A 214 -13.50 14.08 4.07
CA ASP A 214 -14.62 13.12 4.18
C ASP A 214 -14.11 11.67 4.22
N TYR A 215 -13.13 11.30 3.37
CA TYR A 215 -12.51 9.97 3.45
C TYR A 215 -11.86 9.72 4.82
N ALA A 216 -11.09 10.69 5.33
CA ALA A 216 -10.48 10.59 6.65
C ALA A 216 -11.53 10.49 7.78
N LEU A 217 -12.65 11.23 7.67
CA LEU A 217 -13.75 11.16 8.62
C LEU A 217 -14.43 9.79 8.62
N ARG A 218 -14.73 9.23 7.43
CA ARG A 218 -15.31 7.88 7.28
C ARG A 218 -14.41 6.82 7.90
N LEU A 219 -13.12 6.89 7.59
CA LEU A 219 -12.10 6.00 8.14
C LEU A 219 -12.05 6.07 9.68
N SER A 220 -12.10 7.28 10.24
CA SER A 220 -12.10 7.50 11.69
C SER A 220 -13.35 6.96 12.39
N ILE A 221 -14.54 7.25 11.87
CA ILE A 221 -15.80 6.73 12.40
C ILE A 221 -15.80 5.21 12.36
N ALA A 222 -15.41 4.63 11.23
CA ALA A 222 -15.39 3.20 11.03
C ALA A 222 -14.35 2.48 11.93
N TYR A 223 -13.19 3.12 12.15
CA TYR A 223 -12.20 2.63 13.11
C TYR A 223 -12.79 2.56 14.53
N GLN A 224 -13.51 3.59 14.98
CA GLN A 224 -14.11 3.61 16.33
C GLN A 224 -15.12 2.48 16.53
N GLU A 225 -15.89 2.10 15.49
CA GLU A 225 -16.78 0.94 15.57
C GLU A 225 -16.02 -0.39 15.64
N ALA A 226 -14.99 -0.57 14.80
CA ALA A 226 -14.14 -1.75 14.84
C ALA A 226 -13.35 -1.86 16.17
N GLU A 227 -12.96 -0.74 16.76
CA GLU A 227 -12.24 -0.69 18.04
C GLU A 227 -13.10 -1.24 19.20
N LYS A 228 -14.41 -0.98 19.20
CA LYS A 228 -15.33 -1.58 20.19
C LYS A 228 -15.32 -3.11 20.11
N LEU A 229 -15.34 -3.68 18.90
CA LEU A 229 -15.23 -5.11 18.67
C LEU A 229 -13.89 -5.65 19.17
N VAL A 230 -12.79 -5.01 18.78
CA VAL A 230 -11.42 -5.43 19.15
C VAL A 230 -11.26 -5.44 20.68
N ASN A 231 -11.73 -4.40 21.37
CA ASN A 231 -11.67 -4.32 22.82
C ASN A 231 -12.50 -5.40 23.52
N SER A 232 -13.72 -5.66 23.03
CA SER A 232 -14.54 -6.75 23.53
C SER A 232 -13.89 -8.11 23.28
N ALA A 233 -13.26 -8.29 22.12
CA ALA A 233 -12.61 -9.53 21.76
C ALA A 233 -11.36 -9.81 22.62
N PHE A 234 -10.56 -8.78 22.92
CA PHE A 234 -9.46 -8.91 23.87
C PHE A 234 -9.93 -9.32 25.26
N GLY A 235 -11.02 -8.73 25.77
CA GLY A 235 -11.63 -9.15 27.03
C GLY A 235 -12.00 -10.65 27.01
N CYS A 236 -12.69 -11.11 25.97
CA CYS A 236 -13.07 -12.52 25.84
C CYS A 236 -11.89 -13.50 25.76
N LEU A 237 -10.81 -13.13 25.08
CA LEU A 237 -9.66 -14.03 24.87
C LEU A 237 -8.72 -14.11 26.07
N VAL A 238 -8.78 -13.12 26.95
CA VAL A 238 -7.85 -12.96 28.07
C VAL A 238 -8.51 -13.31 29.41
N GLU A 239 -9.81 -13.08 29.56
CA GLU A 239 -10.56 -13.44 30.76
C GLU A 239 -11.05 -14.90 30.69
N ASN A 240 -10.73 -15.71 31.70
CA ASN A 240 -11.18 -17.12 31.80
C ASN A 240 -12.64 -17.20 32.30
N VAL A 241 -13.55 -16.48 31.64
CA VAL A 241 -14.93 -16.26 32.12
C VAL A 241 -15.91 -17.20 31.39
N PRO A 242 -16.85 -17.86 32.10
CA PRO A 242 -17.88 -18.67 31.47
C PRO A 242 -18.79 -17.84 30.54
N LYS A 243 -19.12 -18.43 29.39
CA LYS A 243 -19.91 -17.91 28.26
C LYS A 243 -20.81 -16.69 28.55
N GLY A 244 -20.64 -15.66 27.72
CA GLY A 244 -21.66 -14.64 27.45
C GLY A 244 -21.54 -13.34 28.23
N ILE A 245 -20.54 -13.22 29.12
CA ILE A 245 -20.23 -12.00 29.87
C ILE A 245 -18.72 -11.76 29.75
N CYS A 246 -18.26 -11.35 28.57
CA CYS A 246 -16.89 -10.81 28.46
C CYS A 246 -16.93 -9.38 28.99
N HIS A 247 -16.10 -9.04 29.97
CA HIS A 247 -15.96 -7.64 30.34
C HIS A 247 -15.04 -6.96 29.35
N SER A 248 -15.48 -5.83 28.80
CA SER A 248 -14.58 -4.96 28.05
C SER A 248 -13.62 -4.33 29.06
N PRO A 249 -12.31 -4.66 29.05
CA PRO A 249 -11.38 -4.06 29.97
C PRO A 249 -11.40 -2.55 29.74
N LYS A 250 -11.45 -1.77 30.83
CA LYS A 250 -11.36 -0.32 30.72
C LYS A 250 -9.97 0.00 30.20
N MET A 251 -9.91 0.50 28.96
CA MET A 251 -8.63 0.86 28.37
C MET A 251 -8.05 2.08 29.08
N GLN A 252 -6.80 1.97 29.50
CA GLN A 252 -6.11 3.06 30.18
C GLN A 252 -4.67 3.16 29.70
N PHE A 253 -4.31 4.32 29.15
CA PHE A 253 -2.93 4.60 28.77
C PHE A 253 -2.06 4.82 30.00
N PHE A 254 -0.89 4.18 30.02
CA PHE A 254 0.12 4.37 31.05
C PHE A 254 1.13 5.46 30.65
N GLN A 255 1.23 6.53 31.42
CA GLN A 255 2.23 7.58 31.18
C GLN A 255 3.57 7.22 31.82
N VAL A 256 4.60 7.08 30.99
CA VAL A 256 5.97 6.73 31.41
C VAL A 256 6.71 8.00 31.89
N ASN A 257 6.54 8.31 33.18
CA ASN A 257 7.13 9.49 33.83
C ASN A 257 8.18 9.15 34.91
N SER A 258 8.23 7.90 35.36
CA SER A 258 9.19 7.41 36.35
C SER A 258 10.36 6.73 35.67
N ILE A 259 11.55 6.84 36.26
CA ILE A 259 12.72 6.03 35.90
C ILE A 259 12.72 4.67 36.61
N HIS A 260 11.94 4.52 37.69
CA HIS A 260 11.89 3.30 38.49
C HIS A 260 10.81 2.34 37.99
N LEU A 261 10.85 2.01 36.70
CA LEU A 261 9.91 1.11 36.07
C LEU A 261 10.47 -0.30 35.96
N GLN A 262 9.58 -1.28 36.02
CA GLN A 262 9.85 -2.67 35.69
C GLN A 262 8.79 -3.22 34.75
N VAL A 263 9.19 -4.19 33.91
CA VAL A 263 8.31 -4.91 32.99
C VAL A 263 8.38 -6.38 33.33
N MET A 264 7.23 -7.02 33.49
CA MET A 264 7.12 -8.46 33.71
C MET A 264 6.31 -9.10 32.58
N ASP A 265 6.70 -10.30 32.17
CA ASP A 265 5.90 -11.11 31.26
C ASP A 265 4.72 -11.78 32.00
N SER A 266 3.88 -12.50 31.25
CA SER A 266 2.72 -13.24 31.78
C SER A 266 3.07 -14.33 32.81
N ARG A 267 4.35 -14.68 32.99
CA ARG A 267 4.84 -15.64 34.00
C ARG A 267 5.42 -14.94 35.24
N GLY A 268 5.36 -13.59 35.29
CA GLY A 268 5.98 -12.80 36.34
C GLY A 268 7.49 -12.69 36.22
N ILE A 269 8.08 -13.03 35.07
CA ILE A 269 9.52 -12.94 34.84
C ILE A 269 9.86 -11.54 34.35
N LEU A 270 10.91 -10.97 34.93
CA LEU A 270 11.41 -9.65 34.57
C LEU A 270 11.89 -9.62 33.11
N VAL A 271 11.41 -8.65 32.35
CA VAL A 271 11.78 -8.41 30.95
C VAL A 271 12.77 -7.25 30.89
N PRO A 272 13.95 -7.43 30.25
CA PRO A 272 14.86 -6.33 29.98
C PRO A 272 14.13 -5.19 29.25
N SER A 273 14.31 -3.97 29.76
CA SER A 273 13.63 -2.80 29.25
C SER A 273 14.55 -1.58 29.23
N GLN A 274 14.27 -0.65 28.33
CA GLN A 274 15.02 0.57 28.11
C GLN A 274 14.09 1.78 28.15
N LEU A 275 14.52 2.85 28.81
CA LEU A 275 13.85 4.15 28.79
C LEU A 275 14.54 5.05 27.77
N LEU A 276 13.81 5.43 26.73
CA LEU A 276 14.23 6.40 25.72
C LEU A 276 13.65 7.78 26.04
N PRO A 277 14.42 8.87 25.97
CA PRO A 277 13.87 10.22 26.06
C PRO A 277 12.90 10.50 24.90
N ILE A 278 11.83 11.26 25.14
CA ILE A 278 10.98 11.74 24.05
C ILE A 278 11.64 12.94 23.36
N ASN A 279 11.91 12.81 22.05
CA ASN A 279 12.43 13.86 21.18
C ASN A 279 11.55 15.13 21.25
N SER A 280 12.19 16.31 21.29
CA SER A 280 11.52 17.62 21.32
C SER A 280 10.52 17.80 20.18
N ARG A 281 10.86 17.33 18.96
CA ARG A 281 9.99 17.39 17.79
C ARG A 281 8.70 16.61 17.99
N LEU A 282 8.77 15.41 18.58
CA LEU A 282 7.58 14.63 18.92
C LEU A 282 6.71 15.32 19.98
N LYS A 283 7.33 15.99 20.96
CA LYS A 283 6.58 16.76 21.97
C LYS A 283 5.82 17.92 21.33
N GLU A 284 6.45 18.63 20.39
CA GLU A 284 5.84 19.71 19.64
C GLU A 284 4.66 19.20 18.79
N LEU A 285 4.87 18.13 18.02
CA LEU A 285 3.83 17.51 17.20
C LEU A 285 2.66 17.05 18.04
N ARG A 286 2.91 16.38 19.18
CA ARG A 286 1.85 15.98 20.12
C ARG A 286 1.02 17.18 20.57
N ARG A 287 1.67 18.26 21.02
CA ARG A 287 0.98 19.47 21.50
C ARG A 287 0.06 20.04 20.41
N LYS A 288 0.53 20.05 19.17
CA LYS A 288 -0.22 20.59 18.00
C LYS A 288 -1.34 19.64 17.58
N TYR A 289 -1.01 18.42 17.19
CA TYR A 289 -1.93 17.49 16.54
C TYR A 289 -2.97 16.88 17.47
N VAL A 290 -2.67 16.68 18.77
CA VAL A 290 -3.70 16.23 19.72
C VAL A 290 -4.86 17.23 19.79
N LYS A 291 -4.54 18.54 19.80
CA LYS A 291 -5.57 19.59 19.78
C LYS A 291 -6.32 19.61 18.45
N GLY A 292 -5.63 19.44 17.33
CA GLY A 292 -6.26 19.36 16.00
C GLY A 292 -7.21 18.18 15.84
N TYR A 293 -6.86 17.01 16.37
CA TYR A 293 -7.67 15.80 16.23
C TYR A 293 -8.77 15.65 17.28
N LEU A 294 -8.49 16.01 18.54
CA LEU A 294 -9.42 15.79 19.67
C LEU A 294 -10.12 17.07 20.13
N GLY A 295 -9.81 18.23 19.57
CA GLY A 295 -10.35 19.53 19.99
C GLY A 295 -9.89 20.00 21.38
N THR A 296 -9.03 19.24 22.07
CA THR A 296 -8.58 19.52 23.44
C THR A 296 -7.06 19.49 23.54
N SER A 297 -6.50 20.36 24.38
CA SER A 297 -5.07 20.30 24.69
C SER A 297 -4.78 18.97 25.40
N GLY A 298 -3.82 18.21 24.89
CA GLY A 298 -3.42 16.96 25.54
C GLY A 298 -3.00 17.16 27.00
N GLY A 299 -3.23 16.16 27.85
CA GLY A 299 -2.71 16.13 29.22
C GLY A 299 -1.17 16.12 29.28
N SER A 300 -0.60 15.94 30.48
CA SER A 300 0.86 15.91 30.68
C SER A 300 1.58 15.03 29.67
N THR A 301 2.65 15.56 29.07
CA THR A 301 3.49 14.79 28.14
C THR A 301 4.35 13.81 28.93
N ALA A 302 4.37 12.55 28.51
CA ALA A 302 5.26 11.55 29.07
C ALA A 302 6.74 12.01 28.98
N ARG A 303 7.58 11.57 29.91
CA ARG A 303 9.01 11.91 29.89
C ARG A 303 9.82 10.96 29.02
N TYR A 304 9.41 9.70 28.96
CA TYR A 304 10.14 8.64 28.27
C TYR A 304 9.22 7.79 27.38
N TRP A 305 9.80 7.14 26.38
CA TRP A 305 9.28 5.91 25.80
C TRP A 305 9.86 4.72 26.57
N LEU A 306 9.03 3.71 26.83
CA LEU A 306 9.48 2.43 27.38
C LEU A 306 9.59 1.42 26.24
N VAL A 307 10.78 0.85 26.08
CA VAL A 307 11.09 -0.14 25.04
C VAL A 307 11.40 -1.47 25.71
N PHE A 308 10.80 -2.55 25.22
CA PHE A 308 11.11 -3.93 25.61
C PHE A 308 10.75 -4.88 24.46
N LEU A 309 11.37 -6.06 24.44
CA LEU A 309 11.06 -7.07 23.43
C LEU A 309 9.81 -7.86 23.84
N ALA A 310 8.75 -7.76 23.04
CA ALA A 310 7.57 -8.59 23.18
C ALA A 310 7.70 -9.86 22.32
N THR A 311 7.35 -11.01 22.89
CA THR A 311 7.23 -12.30 22.20
C THR A 311 5.76 -12.68 22.19
N VAL A 312 5.21 -12.85 20.99
CA VAL A 312 3.78 -13.15 20.78
C VAL A 312 3.68 -14.43 19.95
N PRO A 313 2.86 -15.42 20.36
CA PRO A 313 2.68 -16.63 19.57
C PRO A 313 1.90 -16.35 18.28
N ALA A 314 2.02 -17.24 17.29
CA ALA A 314 1.31 -17.11 16.01
C ALA A 314 -0.21 -17.04 16.22
N LEU A 315 -0.86 -16.10 15.52
CA LEU A 315 -2.29 -15.77 15.65
C LEU A 315 -2.75 -15.75 17.11
N GLY A 316 -2.03 -14.99 17.93
CA GLY A 316 -2.18 -15.00 19.36
C GLY A 316 -1.89 -13.66 20.01
N LEU A 317 -1.91 -13.67 21.34
CA LEU A 317 -1.63 -12.52 22.20
C LEU A 317 -0.78 -12.96 23.39
N ASN A 318 -0.09 -12.00 23.99
CA ASN A 318 0.65 -12.18 25.22
C ASN A 318 0.52 -10.90 26.07
N THR A 319 0.57 -11.07 27.40
CA THR A 319 0.35 -9.98 28.35
C THR A 319 1.65 -9.61 29.05
N TYR A 320 1.84 -8.32 29.28
CA TYR A 320 2.98 -7.74 30.00
C TYR A 320 2.47 -6.76 31.04
N THR A 321 3.05 -6.80 32.24
CA THR A 321 2.72 -5.88 33.33
C THR A 321 3.81 -4.83 33.48
N ILE A 322 3.42 -3.57 33.52
CA ILE A 322 4.32 -2.43 33.75
C ILE A 322 3.96 -1.84 35.12
N SER A 323 4.94 -1.76 36.02
CA SER A 323 4.73 -1.19 37.35
C SER A 323 5.89 -0.30 37.79
N VAL A 324 5.61 0.61 38.73
CA VAL A 324 6.66 1.36 39.44
C VAL A 324 7.18 0.48 40.58
N SER A 325 8.50 0.39 40.72
CA SER A 325 9.18 -0.33 41.81
C SER A 325 10.14 0.60 42.55
N ASN A 326 10.66 0.19 43.71
CA ASN A 326 11.57 1.04 44.49
C ASN A 326 12.96 1.17 43.85
N GLU A 327 13.47 0.11 43.21
CA GLU A 327 14.80 0.12 42.58
C GLU A 327 14.72 0.43 41.08
N GLY A 328 13.66 -0.03 40.38
CA GLY A 328 13.56 0.06 38.92
C GLY A 328 14.51 -0.91 38.22
N SER A 329 14.06 -1.51 37.12
CA SER A 329 14.90 -2.41 36.31
C SER A 329 15.12 -1.91 34.88
N ALA A 330 14.36 -0.91 34.45
CA ALA A 330 14.49 -0.32 33.12
C ALA A 330 15.76 0.52 33.02
N SER A 331 16.60 0.25 32.02
CA SER A 331 17.86 0.95 31.80
C SER A 331 17.61 2.30 31.12
N ALA A 332 18.08 3.40 31.69
CA ALA A 332 18.03 4.70 31.04
C ALA A 332 19.01 4.77 29.87
N SER A 333 18.57 5.37 28.76
CA SER A 333 19.44 5.58 27.60
C SER A 333 20.45 6.71 27.85
N ILE A 334 21.66 6.55 27.32
CA ILE A 334 22.71 7.56 27.34
C ILE A 334 22.51 8.47 26.13
N ILE A 335 22.60 9.79 26.34
CA ILE A 335 22.45 10.81 25.29
C ILE A 335 23.77 11.55 25.16
N GLU A 336 24.32 11.57 23.95
CA GLU A 336 25.54 12.29 23.61
C GLU A 336 25.28 13.19 22.41
N SER A 337 25.91 14.37 22.38
CA SER A 337 25.93 15.21 21.18
C SER A 337 27.13 14.82 20.33
N MET A 338 26.91 14.64 19.04
CA MET A 338 28.01 14.44 18.09
C MET A 338 28.82 15.73 17.97
N PRO A 339 30.15 15.73 18.20
CA PRO A 339 30.98 16.91 18.01
C PRO A 339 31.02 17.35 16.54
N LYS A 340 31.05 18.66 16.30
CA LYS A 340 31.17 19.22 14.95
C LYS A 340 32.43 18.73 14.24
N GLY A 341 32.30 18.32 12.98
CA GLY A 341 33.43 17.87 12.15
C GLY A 341 34.04 16.55 12.61
N SER A 342 33.32 15.77 13.44
CA SER A 342 33.74 14.43 13.85
C SER A 342 32.88 13.37 13.16
N SER A 343 33.34 12.12 13.11
CA SER A 343 32.51 10.98 12.71
C SER A 343 31.90 10.31 13.94
N ALA A 344 30.74 9.70 13.78
CA ALA A 344 30.06 8.96 14.84
C ALA A 344 29.66 7.57 14.37
N THR A 345 29.50 6.64 15.30
CA THR A 345 29.06 5.28 14.98
C THR A 345 28.13 4.77 16.06
N ILE A 346 27.03 4.16 15.64
CA ILE A 346 26.19 3.32 16.49
C ILE A 346 26.19 1.89 15.94
N ARG A 347 25.98 0.90 16.82
CA ARG A 347 26.00 -0.51 16.46
C ARG A 347 25.05 -1.32 17.33
N ASN A 348 24.53 -2.40 16.76
CA ASN A 348 23.89 -3.51 17.49
C ASN A 348 24.66 -4.81 17.20
N ASN A 349 24.10 -5.97 17.50
CA ASN A 349 24.76 -7.26 17.23
C ASN A 349 24.93 -7.61 15.74
N TYR A 350 24.19 -6.97 14.82
CA TYR A 350 24.17 -7.27 13.38
C TYR A 350 24.80 -6.19 12.51
N LEU A 351 24.67 -4.93 12.90
CA LEU A 351 24.97 -3.75 12.10
C LEU A 351 25.87 -2.78 12.86
N LYS A 352 26.78 -2.17 12.11
CA LYS A 352 27.50 -0.96 12.49
C LYS A 352 27.17 0.12 11.46
N MET A 353 26.56 1.22 11.92
CA MET A 353 26.19 2.36 11.11
C MET A 353 27.10 3.55 11.45
N THR A 354 27.71 4.16 10.43
CA THR A 354 28.67 5.25 10.61
C THR A 354 28.20 6.53 9.92
N LEU A 355 28.27 7.65 10.65
CA LEU A 355 28.06 9.00 10.15
C LEU A 355 29.42 9.64 9.81
N SER A 356 29.48 10.35 8.69
CA SER A 356 30.67 11.14 8.30
C SER A 356 30.81 12.41 9.14
N GLU A 357 31.89 13.16 8.90
CA GLU A 357 32.11 14.50 9.47
C GLU A 357 31.05 15.53 9.09
N SER A 358 30.32 15.30 7.99
CA SER A 358 29.16 16.10 7.61
C SER A 358 27.90 15.73 8.39
N GLY A 359 27.94 14.70 9.23
CA GLY A 359 26.79 14.22 9.99
C GLY A 359 25.83 13.33 9.19
N LEU A 360 26.08 13.12 7.89
CA LEU A 360 25.29 12.22 7.05
C LEU A 360 25.71 10.77 7.25
N LEU A 361 24.79 9.84 6.98
CA LEU A 361 25.13 8.43 6.85
C LEU A 361 26.22 8.29 5.78
N SER A 362 27.24 7.48 6.04
CA SER A 362 28.34 7.23 5.09
C SER A 362 28.60 5.76 4.82
N SER A 363 28.34 4.90 5.80
CA SER A 363 28.45 3.46 5.62
C SER A 363 27.59 2.66 6.59
N ILE A 364 27.19 1.48 6.14
CA ILE A 364 26.62 0.42 6.96
C ILE A 364 27.50 -0.82 6.78
N VAL A 365 27.89 -1.44 7.89
CA VAL A 365 28.71 -2.66 7.90
C VAL A 365 27.93 -3.74 8.63
N LYS A 366 27.84 -4.93 8.04
CA LYS A 366 27.24 -6.10 8.68
C LYS A 366 28.29 -6.92 9.44
N THR A 367 27.91 -7.49 10.57
CA THR A 367 28.77 -8.40 11.34
C THR A 367 28.79 -9.78 10.66
N GLY A 368 29.82 -10.07 9.87
CA GLY A 368 29.94 -11.35 9.16
C GLY A 368 30.62 -11.22 7.79
N PRO A 369 30.53 -12.25 6.92
CA PRO A 369 31.10 -12.22 5.58
C PRO A 369 30.36 -11.31 4.59
N GLU A 370 29.20 -10.77 4.99
CA GLU A 370 28.28 -9.97 4.16
C GLU A 370 28.83 -8.58 3.77
N GLY A 371 29.91 -8.14 4.41
CA GLY A 371 30.72 -7.00 3.94
C GLY A 371 30.23 -5.62 4.39
N ASN A 372 30.61 -4.60 3.61
CA ASN A 372 30.34 -3.20 3.87
C ASN A 372 29.66 -2.54 2.67
N LEU A 373 28.71 -1.65 2.94
CA LEU A 373 28.11 -0.79 1.94
C LEU A 373 28.46 0.66 2.24
N SER A 374 29.07 1.36 1.28
CA SER A 374 29.09 2.82 1.32
C SER A 374 27.73 3.32 0.86
N VAL A 375 27.07 4.10 1.71
CA VAL A 375 25.76 4.67 1.46
C VAL A 375 25.66 6.04 2.08
N GLU A 376 25.37 7.05 1.27
CA GLU A 376 25.04 8.40 1.70
C GLU A 376 23.53 8.62 1.65
N SER A 377 22.93 9.13 2.71
CA SER A 377 21.51 9.51 2.75
C SER A 377 21.37 11.01 2.91
N SER A 378 20.53 11.64 2.07
CA SER A 378 20.28 13.08 2.09
C SER A 378 18.85 13.43 1.74
N TYR A 379 18.35 14.54 2.30
CA TYR A 379 17.09 15.14 1.88
C TYR A 379 17.34 16.20 0.82
N LEU A 380 16.49 16.17 -0.22
CA LEU A 380 16.43 17.17 -1.27
C LEU A 380 14.98 17.52 -1.56
N TYR A 381 14.76 18.53 -2.39
CA TYR A 381 13.45 18.76 -2.98
C TYR A 381 13.55 19.16 -4.45
N TYR A 382 12.55 18.78 -5.23
CA TYR A 382 12.31 19.38 -6.54
C TYR A 382 11.42 20.60 -6.38
N GLU A 383 11.71 21.66 -7.13
CA GLU A 383 10.87 22.83 -7.22
C GLU A 383 9.78 22.58 -8.28
N GLY A 384 8.52 22.72 -7.89
CA GLY A 384 7.38 22.46 -8.78
C GLY A 384 7.31 23.48 -9.91
N ASN A 385 7.13 23.00 -11.14
CA ASN A 385 6.97 23.86 -12.31
C ASN A 385 5.60 24.54 -12.29
N PRO A 386 5.50 25.88 -12.44
CA PRO A 386 4.21 26.59 -12.41
C PRO A 386 3.31 26.33 -13.62
N GLY A 387 3.78 25.58 -14.61
CA GLY A 387 3.03 25.32 -15.83
C GLY A 387 3.13 26.47 -16.83
N ASN A 388 2.43 26.31 -17.96
CA ASN A 388 2.15 27.36 -18.93
C ASN A 388 0.86 27.02 -19.71
N ASP A 389 0.44 27.90 -20.62
CA ASP A 389 -0.82 27.78 -21.38
C ASP A 389 -1.01 26.43 -22.12
N THR A 390 0.08 25.69 -22.36
CA THR A 390 0.06 24.42 -23.11
C THR A 390 0.47 23.20 -22.29
N LYS A 391 0.99 23.39 -21.07
CA LYS A 391 1.59 22.32 -20.25
C LYS A 391 1.19 22.51 -18.79
N GLY A 392 0.54 21.50 -18.22
CA GLY A 392 0.09 21.50 -16.82
C GLY A 392 1.22 21.84 -15.84
N ALA A 393 0.86 22.51 -14.75
CA ALA A 393 1.76 22.73 -13.63
C ALA A 393 2.05 21.41 -12.91
N ASP A 394 3.02 21.45 -12.00
CA ASP A 394 3.16 20.43 -10.98
C ASP A 394 1.95 20.48 -10.02
N GLY A 395 1.29 19.35 -9.78
CA GLY A 395 0.01 19.31 -9.05
C GLY A 395 -0.30 17.97 -8.40
N ALA A 396 -1.58 17.72 -8.12
CA ALA A 396 -2.00 16.50 -7.41
C ALA A 396 -1.70 15.22 -8.22
N TYR A 397 -1.89 15.24 -9.53
CA TYR A 397 -1.60 14.14 -10.46
C TYR A 397 -0.18 14.20 -10.98
N LEU A 398 0.18 15.36 -11.55
CA LEU A 398 1.42 15.54 -12.29
C LEU A 398 2.60 15.71 -11.33
N PHE A 399 3.73 15.10 -11.69
CA PHE A 399 5.02 15.48 -11.15
C PHE A 399 5.80 16.17 -12.27
N ARG A 400 6.07 17.46 -12.11
CA ARG A 400 6.79 18.24 -13.11
C ARG A 400 7.81 19.15 -12.44
N PRO A 401 9.04 18.70 -12.23
CA PRO A 401 10.07 19.53 -11.65
C PRO A 401 10.50 20.64 -12.63
N ILE A 402 10.81 21.84 -12.13
CA ILE A 402 11.29 22.95 -12.98
C ILE A 402 12.71 22.69 -13.53
N ARG A 403 13.49 21.85 -12.85
CA ARG A 403 14.85 21.44 -13.21
C ARG A 403 15.04 19.95 -12.98
N ASN A 404 15.93 19.33 -13.75
CA ASN A 404 16.27 17.91 -13.59
C ASN A 404 17.06 17.62 -12.29
N SER A 405 17.64 18.65 -11.67
CA SER A 405 18.39 18.53 -10.41
C SER A 405 17.54 18.98 -9.23
N ALA A 406 17.52 18.17 -8.16
CA ALA A 406 16.92 18.56 -6.89
C ALA A 406 17.85 19.46 -6.05
N SER A 407 17.25 20.36 -5.28
CA SER A 407 17.93 21.26 -4.34
C SER A 407 18.22 20.52 -3.03
N ARG A 408 19.50 20.43 -2.64
CA ARG A 408 19.95 19.73 -1.43
C ARG A 408 19.68 20.57 -0.17
N LEU A 409 19.29 19.92 0.91
CA LEU A 409 19.15 20.52 2.23
C LEU A 409 20.38 20.22 3.10
N SER A 410 20.85 21.23 3.84
CA SER A 410 22.02 21.12 4.71
C SER A 410 21.61 20.62 6.09
N ILE A 411 22.26 19.56 6.57
CA ILE A 411 22.04 19.05 7.92
C ILE A 411 22.51 20.04 9.00
N SER A 412 21.72 20.15 10.06
CA SER A 412 22.04 20.91 11.28
C SER A 412 23.24 20.29 12.00
N GLU A 413 24.00 21.12 12.71
CA GLU A 413 25.16 20.69 13.49
C GLU A 413 24.75 19.90 14.76
N ASN A 414 23.48 19.98 15.16
CA ASN A 414 22.97 19.35 16.37
C ASN A 414 22.48 17.91 16.11
N ILE A 415 23.41 16.96 16.13
CA ILE A 415 23.10 15.53 16.01
C ILE A 415 23.19 14.88 17.39
N SER A 416 22.12 14.21 17.83
CA SER A 416 22.10 13.48 19.10
C SER A 416 22.27 11.98 18.85
N LEU A 417 23.15 11.34 19.62
CA LEU A 417 23.37 9.90 19.65
C LEU A 417 22.75 9.36 20.94
N ILE A 418 21.79 8.46 20.81
CA ILE A 418 21.11 7.84 21.94
C ILE A 418 21.50 6.37 21.94
N THR A 419 22.10 5.90 23.03
CA THR A 419 22.54 4.50 23.16
C THR A 419 21.91 3.84 24.37
N GLY A 420 21.55 2.57 24.22
CA GLY A 420 21.02 1.75 25.29
C GLY A 420 21.03 0.27 24.93
N PRO A 421 20.55 -0.62 25.81
CA PRO A 421 20.71 -2.07 25.63
C PRO A 421 19.78 -2.71 24.59
N LEU A 422 18.70 -2.04 24.17
CA LEU A 422 17.71 -2.59 23.25
C LEU A 422 17.58 -1.79 21.95
N VAL A 423 17.94 -0.51 21.97
CA VAL A 423 17.86 0.35 20.79
C VAL A 423 18.87 1.49 20.87
N HIS A 424 19.48 1.76 19.73
CA HIS A 424 20.33 2.91 19.49
C HIS A 424 19.64 3.84 18.48
N GLU A 425 19.65 5.14 18.74
CA GLU A 425 19.07 6.13 17.84
C GLU A 425 20.08 7.22 17.45
N VAL A 426 19.95 7.75 16.23
CA VAL A 426 20.59 9.00 15.81
C VAL A 426 19.48 9.98 15.45
N TRP A 427 19.41 11.10 16.15
CA TRP A 427 18.48 12.18 15.85
C TRP A 427 19.18 13.24 14.99
N GLN A 428 18.60 13.52 13.83
CA GLN A 428 19.09 14.49 12.86
C GLN A 428 18.01 15.52 12.52
N GLU A 429 18.43 16.77 12.37
CA GLU A 429 17.60 17.85 11.85
C GLU A 429 18.22 18.35 10.55
N PHE A 430 17.51 18.26 9.43
CA PHE A 430 17.97 18.73 8.12
C PHE A 430 17.51 20.15 7.79
N SER A 431 16.44 20.59 8.42
CA SER A 431 15.91 21.95 8.35
C SER A 431 14.89 22.10 9.49
N PRO A 432 14.42 23.33 9.78
CA PRO A 432 13.33 23.52 10.76
C PRO A 432 12.05 22.72 10.47
N TRP A 433 11.90 22.19 9.25
CA TRP A 433 10.74 21.44 8.78
C TRP A 433 11.07 20.00 8.36
N ILE A 434 12.32 19.52 8.50
CA ILE A 434 12.70 18.12 8.23
C ILE A 434 13.56 17.57 9.36
N HIS A 435 13.03 16.54 10.02
CA HIS A 435 13.72 15.81 11.08
C HIS A 435 13.73 14.33 10.74
N GLN A 436 14.78 13.63 11.18
CA GLN A 436 14.96 12.20 10.95
C GLN A 436 15.50 11.52 12.21
N VAL A 437 15.07 10.28 12.43
CA VAL A 437 15.62 9.36 13.43
C VAL A 437 16.05 8.07 12.73
N TYR A 438 17.34 7.75 12.78
CA TYR A 438 17.79 6.39 12.52
C TYR A 438 17.64 5.55 13.78
N ARG A 439 17.12 4.33 13.67
CA ARG A 439 17.05 3.36 14.77
C ARG A 439 17.72 2.05 14.39
N LEU A 440 18.58 1.57 15.30
CA LEU A 440 19.10 0.21 15.31
C LEU A 440 18.55 -0.51 16.53
N TYR A 441 17.55 -1.36 16.32
CA TYR A 441 17.04 -2.24 17.38
C TYR A 441 17.97 -3.42 17.58
N GLU A 442 18.15 -3.84 18.82
CA GLU A 442 18.86 -5.07 19.15
C GLU A 442 18.10 -6.27 18.58
N GLY A 443 18.82 -7.26 18.05
CA GLY A 443 18.20 -8.41 17.39
C GLY A 443 17.73 -8.17 15.94
N LYS A 444 17.89 -6.96 15.39
CA LYS A 444 17.48 -6.62 14.01
C LYS A 444 18.69 -6.29 13.13
N ASP A 445 18.62 -6.71 11.87
CA ASP A 445 19.67 -6.64 10.87
C ASP A 445 19.42 -5.57 9.79
N HIS A 446 18.55 -4.61 10.07
CA HIS A 446 18.19 -3.49 9.19
C HIS A 446 18.14 -2.17 9.98
N VAL A 447 18.12 -1.05 9.26
CA VAL A 447 17.96 0.29 9.82
C VAL A 447 16.53 0.77 9.61
N GLU A 448 15.85 1.18 10.69
CA GLU A 448 14.59 1.93 10.59
C GLU A 448 14.90 3.43 10.49
N VAL A 449 14.27 4.11 9.54
CA VAL A 449 14.38 5.55 9.32
C VAL A 449 13.01 6.17 9.54
N GLU A 450 12.82 6.85 10.67
CA GLU A 450 11.62 7.64 10.91
C GLU A 450 11.84 9.09 10.46
N TYR A 451 10.91 9.64 9.70
CA TYR A 451 10.99 10.99 9.17
C TYR A 451 9.79 11.84 9.60
N PHE A 452 10.03 13.13 9.77
CA PHE A 452 9.03 14.16 10.04
C PHE A 452 9.23 15.29 9.04
N ILE A 453 8.32 15.44 8.07
CA ILE A 453 8.44 16.42 6.99
C ILE A 453 7.26 17.38 7.05
N GLY A 454 7.56 18.66 7.20
CA GLY A 454 6.61 19.77 7.21
C GLY A 454 6.72 20.65 8.46
N PRO A 455 6.08 21.83 8.48
CA PRO A 455 5.33 22.42 7.39
C PRO A 455 6.26 22.79 6.23
N ILE A 456 5.99 22.30 5.02
CA ILE A 456 6.81 22.62 3.85
C ILE A 456 6.60 24.12 3.56
N PRO A 457 7.65 24.96 3.55
CA PRO A 457 7.50 26.39 3.34
C PRO A 457 7.11 26.68 1.88
N ILE A 458 6.17 27.60 1.70
CA ILE A 458 5.72 28.09 0.37
C ILE A 458 5.69 29.62 0.31
N ASP A 459 6.13 30.32 1.37
CA ASP A 459 6.12 31.78 1.45
C ASP A 459 7.11 32.42 0.45
N ASP A 460 8.04 31.61 -0.07
CA ASP A 460 8.94 31.94 -1.17
C ASP A 460 8.27 31.85 -2.55
N GLY A 461 7.00 31.46 -2.63
CA GLY A 461 6.28 31.27 -3.87
C GLY A 461 6.74 30.04 -4.66
N ILE A 462 7.34 29.05 -3.99
CA ILE A 462 7.88 27.83 -4.63
C ILE A 462 7.22 26.58 -4.04
N GLY A 463 6.52 25.81 -4.87
CA GLY A 463 6.06 24.47 -4.52
C GLY A 463 7.23 23.48 -4.41
N LYS A 464 7.16 22.52 -3.49
CA LYS A 464 8.29 21.60 -3.20
C LYS A 464 7.83 20.15 -3.09
N ASP A 465 8.49 19.29 -3.85
CA ASP A 465 8.41 17.83 -3.74
C ASP A 465 9.62 17.30 -2.98
N VAL A 466 9.42 16.84 -1.75
CA VAL A 466 10.49 16.48 -0.83
C VAL A 466 10.85 15.02 -1.00
N ILE A 467 12.13 14.76 -1.24
CA ILE A 467 12.68 13.41 -1.44
C ILE A 467 13.74 13.08 -0.38
N VAL A 468 13.87 11.80 -0.09
CA VAL A 468 15.10 11.23 0.47
C VAL A 468 15.83 10.47 -0.63
N ARG A 469 17.16 10.66 -0.72
CA ARG A 469 18.02 9.98 -1.69
C ARG A 469 19.12 9.20 -0.98
N PHE A 470 19.24 7.93 -1.34
CA PHE A 470 20.31 7.02 -0.94
C PHE A 470 21.28 6.85 -2.11
N SER A 471 22.53 7.27 -1.94
CA SER A 471 23.59 7.09 -2.93
C SER A 471 24.56 6.02 -2.45
N THR A 472 24.65 4.92 -3.18
CA THR A 472 25.46 3.75 -2.80
C THR A 472 26.64 3.55 -3.73
N SER A 473 27.57 2.67 -3.34
CA SER A 473 28.66 2.22 -4.20
C SER A 473 28.27 1.12 -5.21
N ILE A 474 26.99 0.75 -5.31
CA ILE A 474 26.50 -0.34 -6.16
C ILE A 474 26.47 0.10 -7.62
N ASP A 475 26.97 -0.75 -8.53
CA ASP A 475 26.91 -0.52 -9.96
C ASP A 475 25.64 -1.13 -10.58
N SER A 476 24.52 -0.40 -10.47
CA SER A 476 23.20 -0.90 -10.87
C SER A 476 22.93 -0.86 -12.38
N ASN A 477 23.83 -0.29 -13.19
CA ASN A 477 23.71 -0.14 -14.64
C ASN A 477 22.37 0.46 -15.11
N GLY A 478 21.83 1.40 -14.34
CA GLY A 478 20.54 2.06 -14.63
C GLY A 478 19.30 1.17 -14.41
N VAL A 479 19.47 0.01 -13.79
CA VAL A 479 18.41 -0.94 -13.44
C VAL A 479 18.04 -0.80 -11.96
N PHE A 480 16.74 -0.87 -11.68
CA PHE A 480 16.19 -0.91 -10.33
C PHE A 480 14.86 -1.67 -10.35
N PHE A 481 14.30 -1.97 -9.18
CA PHE A 481 13.09 -2.78 -9.07
C PHE A 481 12.09 -2.11 -8.14
N THR A 482 10.82 -2.10 -8.54
CA THR A 482 9.70 -1.62 -7.70
C THR A 482 8.57 -2.63 -7.67
N ASP A 483 7.87 -2.73 -6.54
CA ASP A 483 6.77 -3.67 -6.39
C ASP A 483 5.52 -3.29 -7.21
N SER A 484 4.73 -4.29 -7.58
CA SER A 484 3.36 -4.13 -8.10
C SER A 484 2.36 -4.39 -6.98
N ASN A 485 1.75 -3.33 -6.44
CA ASN A 485 0.75 -3.40 -5.37
C ASN A 485 1.17 -4.26 -4.17
N GLY A 486 2.47 -4.25 -3.84
CA GLY A 486 3.06 -5.02 -2.74
C GLY A 486 3.34 -6.50 -3.06
N ARG A 487 3.32 -6.92 -4.33
CA ARG A 487 3.56 -8.31 -4.77
C ARG A 487 4.80 -8.42 -5.66
N ASP A 488 4.65 -8.76 -6.95
CA ASP A 488 5.75 -8.98 -7.89
C ASP A 488 6.66 -7.74 -7.97
N PHE A 489 7.98 -7.92 -8.03
CA PHE A 489 8.94 -6.85 -8.28
C PHE A 489 9.22 -6.72 -9.78
N LEU A 490 8.89 -5.57 -10.35
CA LEU A 490 9.12 -5.30 -11.76
C LEU A 490 10.49 -4.65 -11.96
N LYS A 491 11.24 -5.20 -12.91
CA LYS A 491 12.47 -4.59 -13.42
C LYS A 491 12.14 -3.27 -14.11
N ARG A 492 12.74 -2.19 -13.65
CA ARG A 492 12.70 -0.85 -14.22
C ARG A 492 14.07 -0.54 -14.81
N VAL A 493 14.08 0.11 -15.97
CA VAL A 493 15.30 0.57 -16.64
C VAL A 493 15.13 2.06 -16.88
N ARG A 494 16.06 2.87 -16.38
CA ARG A 494 16.01 4.33 -16.53
C ARG A 494 15.99 4.69 -18.02
N ASP A 495 15.12 5.64 -18.38
CA ASP A 495 14.95 6.18 -19.74
C ASP A 495 14.60 5.12 -20.79
N HIS A 496 13.88 4.06 -20.39
CA HIS A 496 13.52 2.96 -21.29
C HIS A 496 12.06 2.50 -21.11
N ARG A 497 11.48 2.00 -22.20
CA ARG A 497 10.16 1.35 -22.26
C ARG A 497 10.27 0.09 -23.11
N ALA A 498 9.65 -0.99 -22.64
CA ALA A 498 9.75 -2.28 -23.30
C ALA A 498 8.89 -2.38 -24.56
N ASP A 499 7.76 -1.64 -24.61
CA ASP A 499 6.78 -1.80 -25.68
C ASP A 499 6.86 -0.69 -26.76
N TRP A 500 7.69 0.34 -26.58
CA TRP A 500 7.90 1.41 -27.57
C TRP A 500 9.24 2.14 -27.37
N ASP A 501 9.70 2.83 -28.42
CA ASP A 501 10.88 3.70 -28.35
C ASP A 501 10.55 5.00 -27.61
N LEU A 502 11.12 5.17 -26.41
CA LEU A 502 10.84 6.32 -25.56
C LEU A 502 11.59 7.58 -26.04
N GLU A 503 10.84 8.64 -26.36
CA GLU A 503 11.39 10.00 -26.43
C GLU A 503 11.44 10.63 -25.02
N VAL A 504 12.65 10.85 -24.52
CA VAL A 504 12.88 11.34 -23.15
C VAL A 504 12.63 12.84 -23.06
N ASN A 505 11.40 13.21 -22.71
CA ASN A 505 10.98 14.60 -22.51
C ASN A 505 11.10 15.07 -21.05
N GLU A 506 10.93 14.15 -20.09
CA GLU A 506 11.01 14.41 -18.64
C GLU A 506 11.89 13.32 -17.99
N PRO A 507 13.22 13.50 -17.91
CA PRO A 507 14.16 12.47 -17.45
C PRO A 507 14.04 12.17 -15.94
N VAL A 508 13.34 13.02 -15.19
CA VAL A 508 13.02 12.79 -13.78
C VAL A 508 11.66 12.12 -13.65
N ALA A 509 10.58 12.82 -13.99
CA ALA A 509 9.22 12.34 -13.78
C ALA A 509 8.90 11.06 -14.56
N GLY A 510 9.43 10.92 -15.78
CA GLY A 510 9.28 9.71 -16.60
C GLY A 510 9.97 8.46 -16.04
N ASN A 511 10.75 8.58 -14.96
CA ASN A 511 11.42 7.47 -14.29
C ASN A 511 10.89 7.21 -12.87
N TYR A 512 9.85 7.91 -12.42
CA TYR A 512 9.19 7.63 -11.15
C TYR A 512 8.17 6.50 -11.30
N TYR A 513 8.12 5.60 -10.32
CA TYR A 513 7.21 4.46 -10.25
C TYR A 513 6.53 4.38 -8.87
N PRO A 514 5.33 3.80 -8.76
CA PRO A 514 4.68 3.60 -7.48
C PRO A 514 5.41 2.52 -6.67
N VAL A 515 5.49 2.72 -5.35
CA VAL A 515 6.11 1.81 -4.38
C VAL A 515 5.13 1.61 -3.22
N ASN A 516 4.73 0.36 -2.94
CA ASN A 516 3.79 0.03 -1.87
C ASN A 516 4.38 -0.93 -0.83
N LEU A 517 5.33 -1.77 -1.23
CA LEU A 517 6.14 -2.63 -0.36
C LEU A 517 7.54 -2.05 -0.24
N GLY A 518 8.19 -1.79 -1.37
CA GLY A 518 9.56 -1.33 -1.40
C GLY A 518 10.18 -1.32 -2.79
N MET A 519 11.43 -0.91 -2.84
CA MET A 519 12.24 -0.88 -4.04
C MET A 519 13.67 -1.28 -3.74
N TYR A 520 14.39 -1.77 -4.74
CA TYR A 520 15.79 -2.16 -4.58
C TYR A 520 16.60 -1.96 -5.86
N LEU A 521 17.91 -1.95 -5.69
CA LEU A 521 18.88 -2.07 -6.78
C LEU A 521 19.99 -3.04 -6.36
N ASN A 522 20.68 -3.59 -7.33
CA ASN A 522 21.77 -4.53 -7.09
C ASN A 522 22.82 -4.48 -8.20
N ASP A 523 24.01 -4.95 -7.87
CA ASP A 523 25.02 -5.41 -8.83
C ASP A 523 25.18 -6.94 -8.71
N ASP A 524 26.30 -7.49 -9.20
CA ASP A 524 26.58 -8.94 -9.13
C ASP A 524 26.85 -9.46 -7.71
N LYS A 525 27.13 -8.56 -6.75
CA LYS A 525 27.59 -8.91 -5.40
C LYS A 525 26.63 -8.45 -4.32
N THR A 526 26.13 -7.22 -4.42
CA THR A 526 25.38 -6.54 -3.37
C THR A 526 24.04 -6.04 -3.90
N GLU A 527 23.01 -6.22 -3.08
CA GLU A 527 21.70 -5.59 -3.22
C GLU A 527 21.50 -4.58 -2.08
N PHE A 528 20.91 -3.43 -2.40
CA PHE A 528 20.40 -2.47 -1.42
C PHE A 528 18.89 -2.31 -1.62
N SER A 529 18.14 -2.56 -0.54
CA SER A 529 16.69 -2.57 -0.51
C SER A 529 16.13 -1.56 0.48
N VAL A 530 15.04 -0.89 0.10
CA VAL A 530 14.29 0.06 0.95
C VAL A 530 12.80 -0.30 0.93
N LEU A 531 12.21 -0.54 2.09
CA LEU A 531 10.78 -0.77 2.29
C LEU A 531 10.07 0.48 2.81
N VAL A 532 8.78 0.59 2.52
CA VAL A 532 7.95 1.77 2.80
C VAL A 532 6.78 1.43 3.72
N ASP A 533 6.39 2.36 4.61
CA ASP A 533 5.22 2.21 5.47
C ASP A 533 3.89 2.63 4.82
N ARG A 534 3.94 3.17 3.60
CA ARG A 534 2.80 3.66 2.81
C ARG A 534 3.15 3.76 1.34
N SER A 535 2.14 3.97 0.49
CA SER A 535 2.37 4.24 -0.93
C SER A 535 3.13 5.54 -1.13
N VAL A 536 4.19 5.50 -1.93
CA VAL A 536 5.03 6.65 -2.33
C VAL A 536 5.53 6.47 -3.77
N GLY A 537 6.01 7.55 -4.39
CA GLY A 537 6.76 7.51 -5.64
C GLY A 537 8.25 7.30 -5.39
N GLY A 538 8.89 6.43 -6.20
CA GLY A 538 10.32 6.14 -6.11
C GLY A 538 11.01 5.99 -7.47
N SER A 539 12.32 6.21 -7.50
CA SER A 539 13.14 6.14 -8.72
C SER A 539 14.61 5.81 -8.46
N SER A 540 15.36 5.55 -9.56
CA SER A 540 16.82 5.49 -9.62
C SER A 540 17.35 6.38 -10.74
N LEU A 541 17.62 7.65 -10.43
CA LEU A 541 17.98 8.66 -11.43
C LEU A 541 19.48 8.71 -11.77
N ALA A 542 20.33 8.08 -10.97
CA ALA A 542 21.73 7.83 -11.31
C ALA A 542 22.14 6.42 -10.89
N ASN A 543 23.29 5.98 -11.38
CA ASN A 543 23.82 4.66 -11.03
C ASN A 543 24.02 4.53 -9.51
N GLY A 544 23.61 3.39 -8.93
CA GLY A 544 23.74 3.16 -7.49
C GLY A 544 22.87 4.04 -6.59
N GLN A 545 21.92 4.81 -7.15
CA GLN A 545 21.05 5.69 -6.38
C GLN A 545 19.61 5.16 -6.31
N LEU A 546 18.99 5.26 -5.14
CA LEU A 546 17.53 5.16 -4.97
C LEU A 546 17.04 6.48 -4.37
N GLU A 547 15.87 6.93 -4.79
CA GLU A 547 15.16 8.04 -4.13
C GLU A 547 13.67 7.77 -3.99
N LEU A 548 13.09 8.31 -2.92
CA LEU A 548 11.68 8.23 -2.58
C LEU A 548 11.15 9.63 -2.29
N MET A 549 10.04 9.99 -2.93
CA MET A 549 9.31 11.23 -2.63
C MET A 549 8.37 10.99 -1.47
N LEU A 550 8.56 11.73 -0.37
CA LEU A 550 7.92 11.45 0.91
C LEU A 550 6.82 12.45 1.28
N HIS A 551 6.87 13.67 0.75
CA HIS A 551 5.84 14.69 0.94
C HIS A 551 5.88 15.74 -0.16
N ARG A 552 4.74 16.38 -0.45
CA ARG A 552 4.58 17.37 -1.52
C ARG A 552 3.71 18.52 -1.01
N ARG A 553 4.07 19.76 -1.33
CA ARG A 553 3.20 20.93 -1.12
C ARG A 553 3.38 21.90 -2.27
N LEU A 554 2.30 22.09 -3.04
CA LEU A 554 2.30 22.76 -4.32
C LEU A 554 1.36 23.97 -4.29
N ILE A 555 1.59 24.92 -5.19
CA ILE A 555 0.89 26.22 -5.21
C ILE A 555 0.05 26.41 -6.48
N HIS A 556 0.05 25.43 -7.39
CA HIS A 556 -0.72 25.44 -8.64
C HIS A 556 -1.54 24.16 -8.79
N ASP A 557 -2.64 24.26 -9.55
CA ASP A 557 -3.42 23.12 -10.05
C ASP A 557 -2.81 22.64 -11.37
N ASP A 558 -2.83 21.33 -11.63
CA ASP A 558 -2.23 20.73 -12.83
C ASP A 558 -3.18 20.65 -14.03
N GLY A 559 -4.41 21.17 -13.91
CA GLY A 559 -5.37 21.24 -14.99
C GLY A 559 -5.98 19.89 -15.36
N ARG A 560 -6.05 18.93 -14.42
CA ARG A 560 -6.68 17.60 -14.62
C ARG A 560 -8.07 17.46 -13.99
N GLY A 561 -8.69 18.57 -13.58
CA GLY A 561 -10.11 18.62 -13.20
C GLY A 561 -10.38 18.79 -11.70
N VAL A 562 -9.36 18.66 -10.84
CA VAL A 562 -9.53 18.89 -9.38
C VAL A 562 -9.80 20.35 -9.07
N GLY A 563 -9.11 21.27 -9.75
CA GLY A 563 -9.29 22.71 -9.60
C GLY A 563 -8.81 23.23 -8.24
N GLU A 564 -7.82 22.57 -7.63
CA GLU A 564 -7.19 22.96 -6.36
C GLU A 564 -5.70 22.60 -6.37
N PRO A 565 -4.80 23.49 -5.89
CA PRO A 565 -3.42 23.10 -5.66
C PRO A 565 -3.32 22.08 -4.52
N LEU A 566 -2.33 21.19 -4.59
CA LEU A 566 -2.01 20.26 -3.49
C LEU A 566 -1.34 21.02 -2.32
N ASN A 567 -2.13 21.77 -1.56
CA ASN A 567 -1.68 22.64 -0.47
C ASN A 567 -2.34 22.23 0.86
N GLU A 568 -2.01 21.02 1.33
CA GLU A 568 -2.59 20.48 2.57
C GLU A 568 -2.17 21.30 3.79
N THR A 569 -3.16 21.69 4.59
CA THR A 569 -2.96 22.45 5.83
C THR A 569 -3.68 21.81 7.01
N VAL A 570 -3.20 22.11 8.21
CA VAL A 570 -3.85 21.79 9.47
C VAL A 570 -4.15 23.10 10.17
N CYS A 571 -5.44 23.37 10.39
CA CYS A 571 -5.91 24.53 11.11
C CYS A 571 -6.27 24.16 12.54
N ILE A 572 -5.64 24.82 13.51
CA ILE A 572 -5.94 24.67 14.93
C ILE A 572 -6.30 26.05 15.45
N GLU A 573 -7.53 26.20 15.96
CA GLU A 573 -8.13 27.50 16.26
C GLU A 573 -8.08 28.41 15.02
N SER A 574 -7.37 29.54 15.09
CA SER A 574 -7.25 30.50 14.00
C SER A 574 -5.93 30.40 13.23
N VAL A 575 -5.08 29.41 13.51
CA VAL A 575 -3.76 29.26 12.89
C VAL A 575 -3.74 28.04 11.99
N CYS A 576 -3.50 28.25 10.70
CA CYS A 576 -3.34 27.21 9.70
C CYS A 576 -1.89 27.14 9.24
N GLU A 577 -1.32 25.94 9.22
CA GLU A 577 0.04 25.69 8.74
C GLU A 577 0.05 24.49 7.80
N GLY A 578 1.08 24.37 6.97
CA GLY A 578 1.26 23.19 6.11
C GLY A 578 1.27 21.89 6.92
N LEU A 579 0.67 20.85 6.35
CA LEU A 579 0.60 19.52 6.95
C LEU A 579 2.01 18.96 7.19
N ILE A 580 2.22 18.38 8.38
CA ILE A 580 3.40 17.63 8.76
C ILE A 580 3.09 16.14 8.66
N VAL A 581 3.93 15.41 7.96
CA VAL A 581 3.81 13.95 7.80
C VAL A 581 4.91 13.26 8.61
N GLN A 582 4.50 12.31 9.43
CA GLN A 582 5.38 11.34 10.09
C GLN A 582 5.27 10.00 9.35
N GLY A 583 6.40 9.38 9.04
CA GLY A 583 6.44 8.06 8.42
C GLY A 583 7.75 7.33 8.65
N LYS A 584 7.82 6.10 8.14
CA LYS A 584 8.97 5.21 8.32
C LYS A 584 9.41 4.57 7.00
N LEU A 585 10.71 4.42 6.87
CA LEU A 585 11.37 3.58 5.88
C LEU A 585 12.21 2.53 6.60
N TYR A 586 12.47 1.42 5.92
CA TYR A 586 13.35 0.37 6.42
C TYR A 586 14.36 0.05 5.34
N MET A 587 15.65 0.09 5.67
CA MET A 587 16.70 -0.16 4.69
C MET A 587 17.65 -1.26 5.14
N GLN A 588 18.08 -2.07 4.17
CA GLN A 588 19.04 -3.13 4.37
C GLN A 588 19.86 -3.35 3.10
N PHE A 589 21.08 -3.86 3.25
CA PHE A 589 21.84 -4.44 2.14
C PHE A 589 22.15 -5.90 2.39
N ASN A 590 22.25 -6.68 1.32
CA ASN A 590 22.52 -8.12 1.35
C ASN A 590 23.38 -8.51 0.15
N PRO A 591 23.96 -9.72 0.15
CA PRO A 591 24.39 -10.35 -1.11
C PRO A 591 23.23 -10.39 -2.13
N SER A 592 23.52 -10.26 -3.43
CA SER A 592 22.51 -10.01 -4.48
C SER A 592 21.37 -11.04 -4.61
N ASN A 593 21.52 -12.25 -4.05
CA ASN A 593 20.50 -13.30 -4.06
C ASN A 593 19.89 -13.58 -2.67
N LYS A 594 20.18 -12.76 -1.65
CA LYS A 594 19.73 -13.01 -0.27
C LYS A 594 18.79 -11.94 0.29
N GLY A 595 18.54 -10.86 -0.44
CA GLY A 595 17.68 -9.78 0.05
C GLY A 595 16.18 -10.03 -0.05
N SER A 596 15.73 -10.98 -0.87
CA SER A 596 14.31 -11.31 -1.04
C SER A 596 13.68 -11.80 0.27
N SER A 597 14.37 -12.68 1.01
CA SER A 597 13.92 -13.18 2.30
C SER A 597 13.55 -12.07 3.29
N TRP A 598 14.42 -11.07 3.42
CA TRP A 598 14.18 -9.89 4.25
C TRP A 598 13.07 -9.02 3.70
N ARG A 599 13.06 -8.71 2.39
CA ARG A 599 12.01 -7.85 1.79
C ARG A 599 10.62 -8.41 2.05
N ARG A 600 10.42 -9.72 1.83
CA ARG A 600 9.12 -10.37 2.02
C ARG A 600 8.74 -10.44 3.49
N SER A 601 9.65 -10.88 4.35
CA SER A 601 9.39 -11.06 5.79
C SER A 601 9.19 -9.74 6.52
N MET A 602 10.09 -8.77 6.30
CA MET A 602 9.98 -7.44 6.90
C MET A 602 8.81 -6.67 6.30
N GLY A 603 8.53 -6.82 5.01
CA GLY A 603 7.34 -6.27 4.37
C GLY A 603 6.04 -6.69 5.06
N GLN A 604 5.92 -7.96 5.42
CA GLN A 604 4.77 -8.46 6.19
C GLN A 604 4.74 -7.93 7.62
N GLN A 605 5.89 -7.75 8.29
CA GLN A 605 5.96 -7.14 9.62
C GLN A 605 5.57 -5.65 9.59
N VAL A 606 5.95 -4.92 8.54
CA VAL A 606 5.56 -3.51 8.34
C VAL A 606 4.07 -3.41 8.05
N TYR A 607 3.52 -4.32 7.23
CA TYR A 607 2.09 -4.35 6.95
C TYR A 607 1.28 -4.76 8.18
N SER A 608 1.72 -5.77 8.93
CA SER A 608 1.01 -6.37 10.08
C SER A 608 1.80 -6.27 11.38
N PRO A 609 2.00 -5.06 11.93
CA PRO A 609 2.72 -4.90 13.19
C PRO A 609 1.91 -5.45 14.37
N LEU A 610 2.61 -5.71 15.49
CA LEU A 610 1.95 -6.06 16.75
C LEU A 610 0.96 -4.96 17.17
N GLN A 611 -0.25 -5.37 17.51
CA GLN A 611 -1.29 -4.48 18.02
C GLN A 611 -1.25 -4.46 19.55
N LEU A 612 -1.38 -3.27 20.14
CA LEU A 612 -1.26 -3.07 21.58
C LEU A 612 -2.63 -2.73 22.19
N ALA A 613 -2.99 -3.41 23.27
CA ALA A 613 -4.12 -3.07 24.12
C ALA A 613 -3.61 -2.80 25.54
N PHE A 614 -4.19 -1.80 26.22
CA PHE A 614 -3.77 -1.38 27.56
C PHE A 614 -4.96 -1.42 28.50
N SER A 615 -4.77 -1.96 29.71
CA SER A 615 -5.74 -1.88 30.80
C SER A 615 -5.03 -1.64 32.13
N SER A 616 -5.76 -1.11 33.12
CA SER A 616 -5.23 -0.87 34.46
C SER A 616 -5.64 -1.96 35.45
N VAL A 617 -4.83 -2.08 36.50
CA VAL A 617 -4.98 -3.05 37.57
C VAL A 617 -5.17 -2.30 38.87
N SER A 618 -6.20 -2.65 39.65
CA SER A 618 -6.47 -2.07 40.97
C SER A 618 -5.43 -2.52 42.00
N ASP A 619 -4.91 -1.61 42.83
CA ASP A 619 -4.09 -1.96 44.00
C ASP A 619 -4.90 -2.81 45.00
N GLY A 620 -4.46 -4.03 45.27
CA GLY A 620 -5.09 -4.94 46.26
C GLY A 620 -5.90 -6.10 45.69
N GLU A 621 -6.18 -6.12 44.39
CA GLU A 621 -6.59 -7.35 43.70
C GLU A 621 -5.33 -8.14 43.36
N SER A 622 -5.11 -9.29 44.01
CA SER A 622 -3.96 -10.14 43.68
C SER A 622 -4.14 -10.70 42.27
N TRP A 623 -3.40 -10.14 41.33
CA TRP A 623 -3.22 -10.62 39.94
C TRP A 623 -2.77 -12.09 39.83
N ALA A 624 -2.38 -12.72 40.93
CA ALA A 624 -1.98 -14.12 40.98
C ALA A 624 -3.16 -15.11 40.86
N ASP A 625 -4.40 -14.71 41.17
CA ASP A 625 -5.55 -15.65 41.21
C ASP A 625 -6.41 -15.66 39.93
N ASN A 626 -6.33 -14.62 39.08
CA ASN A 626 -7.02 -14.57 37.78
C ASN A 626 -5.99 -14.63 36.64
N SER A 627 -5.85 -15.82 36.08
CA SER A 627 -4.77 -16.26 35.19
C SER A 627 -4.77 -15.52 33.84
N PHE A 628 -4.05 -14.40 33.72
CA PHE A 628 -3.82 -13.72 32.44
C PHE A 628 -2.82 -14.53 31.58
N HIS A 629 -3.35 -15.41 30.74
CA HIS A 629 -2.56 -16.31 29.90
C HIS A 629 -2.13 -15.66 28.57
N SER A 630 -1.02 -16.16 28.01
CA SER A 630 -0.81 -16.07 26.56
C SER A 630 -1.85 -16.92 25.85
N PHE A 631 -2.35 -16.43 24.71
CA PHE A 631 -3.30 -17.16 23.87
C PHE A 631 -2.68 -17.36 22.49
N SER A 632 -2.91 -18.53 21.89
CA SER A 632 -2.65 -18.79 20.48
C SER A 632 -3.82 -19.56 19.89
N ALA A 633 -4.22 -19.17 18.69
CA ALA A 633 -5.23 -19.89 17.93
C ALA A 633 -4.69 -21.17 17.28
N MET A 634 -3.38 -21.26 17.04
CA MET A 634 -2.72 -22.37 16.35
C MET A 634 -2.16 -23.40 17.34
N SER A 635 -1.80 -24.58 16.84
CA SER A 635 -1.08 -25.57 17.64
C SER A 635 0.27 -25.02 18.12
N THR A 636 0.67 -25.32 19.35
CA THR A 636 1.90 -24.76 19.97
C THR A 636 3.20 -25.16 19.25
N ASP A 637 3.17 -26.25 18.46
CA ASP A 637 4.27 -26.77 17.65
C ASP A 637 4.21 -26.30 16.18
N TYR A 638 3.32 -25.36 15.84
CA TYR A 638 3.04 -25.01 14.45
C TYR A 638 3.09 -23.50 14.18
N ASN A 639 3.80 -23.14 13.11
CA ASN A 639 3.77 -21.83 12.48
C ASN A 639 3.45 -22.02 10.99
N LEU A 640 2.94 -20.98 10.33
CA LEU A 640 2.88 -20.99 8.88
C LEU A 640 4.30 -21.07 8.29
N PRO A 641 4.49 -21.72 7.13
CA PRO A 641 5.75 -21.66 6.39
C PRO A 641 6.18 -20.19 6.16
N GLU A 642 7.49 -19.92 6.22
CA GLU A 642 8.03 -18.55 6.09
C GLU A 642 7.71 -17.88 4.74
N ASN A 643 7.38 -18.68 3.72
CA ASN A 643 6.94 -18.23 2.41
C ASN A 643 5.41 -18.05 2.27
N VAL A 644 4.64 -18.17 3.35
CA VAL A 644 3.18 -18.04 3.35
C VAL A 644 2.69 -16.98 4.34
N ALA A 645 1.76 -16.14 3.89
CA ALA A 645 1.00 -15.23 4.76
C ALA A 645 -0.50 -15.56 4.77
N LEU A 646 -1.11 -15.40 5.95
CA LEU A 646 -2.57 -15.35 6.11
C LEU A 646 -3.07 -13.93 5.82
N ILE A 647 -3.59 -13.71 4.62
CA ILE A 647 -4.03 -12.37 4.18
C ILE A 647 -5.55 -12.14 4.38
N THR A 648 -6.33 -13.18 4.69
CA THR A 648 -7.73 -13.04 5.08
C THR A 648 -8.15 -14.20 5.97
N LEU A 649 -8.73 -13.87 7.13
CA LEU A 649 -9.52 -14.78 7.96
C LEU A 649 -10.72 -13.98 8.43
N GLN A 650 -11.92 -14.34 7.95
CA GLN A 650 -13.13 -13.55 8.17
C GLN A 650 -14.34 -14.45 8.30
N GLU A 651 -15.16 -14.21 9.33
CA GLU A 651 -16.49 -14.80 9.42
C GLU A 651 -17.49 -14.02 8.57
N LEU A 652 -18.26 -14.73 7.75
CA LEU A 652 -19.26 -14.16 6.86
C LEU A 652 -20.65 -14.24 7.48
N ASN A 653 -21.57 -13.38 7.05
CA ASN A 653 -22.98 -13.40 7.48
C ASN A 653 -23.71 -14.73 7.17
N THR A 654 -23.14 -15.58 6.31
CA THR A 654 -23.66 -16.92 5.99
C THR A 654 -23.28 -18.00 7.01
N GLY A 655 -22.48 -17.65 8.04
CA GLY A 655 -21.86 -18.60 8.97
C GLY A 655 -20.68 -19.38 8.37
N GLN A 656 -20.23 -19.02 7.16
CA GLN A 656 -19.00 -19.54 6.56
C GLN A 656 -17.81 -18.67 6.95
N THR A 657 -16.61 -19.24 6.88
CA THR A 657 -15.36 -18.51 7.08
C THR A 657 -14.62 -18.38 5.76
N LEU A 658 -14.30 -17.15 5.38
CA LEU A 658 -13.43 -16.83 4.26
C LEU A 658 -11.97 -16.89 4.70
N LEU A 659 -11.18 -17.74 4.04
CA LEU A 659 -9.75 -17.92 4.27
C LEU A 659 -8.98 -17.60 2.98
N ARG A 660 -7.91 -16.80 3.08
CA ARG A 660 -6.94 -16.61 1.99
C ARG A 660 -5.52 -16.79 2.49
N LEU A 661 -4.78 -17.64 1.79
CA LEU A 661 -3.37 -17.90 1.99
C LEU A 661 -2.61 -17.42 0.75
N ALA A 662 -1.52 -16.69 0.96
CA ALA A 662 -0.70 -16.13 -0.12
C ALA A 662 0.74 -16.64 -0.02
N HIS A 663 1.27 -17.16 -1.12
CA HIS A 663 2.70 -17.37 -1.27
C HIS A 663 3.38 -16.02 -1.55
N LEU A 664 4.42 -15.72 -0.76
CA LEU A 664 5.04 -14.39 -0.73
C LEU A 664 6.11 -14.16 -1.80
N TYR A 665 6.73 -15.23 -2.29
CA TYR A 665 7.87 -15.16 -3.20
C TYR A 665 7.46 -15.44 -4.65
N GLU A 666 8.15 -14.78 -5.58
CA GLU A 666 8.14 -15.09 -7.01
C GLU A 666 8.92 -16.38 -7.29
N ALA A 667 8.69 -16.99 -8.45
CA ALA A 667 9.53 -18.11 -8.88
C ALA A 667 10.98 -17.64 -9.05
N ASN A 668 11.91 -18.42 -8.51
CA ASN A 668 13.36 -18.16 -8.55
C ASN A 668 13.79 -16.83 -7.87
N GLU A 669 12.98 -16.28 -6.95
CA GLU A 669 13.35 -15.09 -6.17
C GLU A 669 14.28 -15.40 -4.99
N ASP A 670 14.13 -16.59 -4.40
CA ASP A 670 14.90 -17.08 -3.27
C ASP A 670 15.19 -18.58 -3.44
N ASP A 671 16.42 -19.01 -3.16
CA ASP A 671 16.86 -20.39 -3.37
C ASP A 671 16.08 -21.42 -2.52
N GLU A 672 15.56 -21.01 -1.36
CA GLU A 672 14.89 -21.88 -0.40
C GLU A 672 13.39 -21.58 -0.31
N LEU A 673 13.03 -20.30 -0.33
CA LEU A 673 11.66 -19.82 -0.06
C LEU A 673 10.79 -19.71 -1.31
N SER A 674 11.36 -19.70 -2.53
CA SER A 674 10.62 -19.81 -3.79
C SER A 674 10.24 -21.25 -4.16
N THR A 675 9.94 -22.08 -3.17
CA THR A 675 9.55 -23.49 -3.31
C THR A 675 8.11 -23.71 -2.84
N LYS A 676 7.54 -24.89 -3.12
CA LYS A 676 6.18 -25.23 -2.69
C LYS A 676 6.01 -25.16 -1.17
N ALA A 677 4.91 -24.57 -0.74
CA ALA A 677 4.53 -24.48 0.66
C ALA A 677 3.31 -25.36 0.97
N TYR A 678 3.26 -25.88 2.19
CA TYR A 678 2.15 -26.72 2.67
C TYR A 678 1.60 -26.15 3.99
N VAL A 679 0.31 -25.85 4.01
CA VAL A 679 -0.39 -25.35 5.20
C VAL A 679 -1.33 -26.44 5.74
N ASP A 680 -1.14 -26.80 7.01
CA ASP A 680 -1.96 -27.78 7.72
C ASP A 680 -3.10 -27.06 8.45
N LEU A 681 -4.31 -27.16 7.91
CA LEU A 681 -5.48 -26.48 8.47
C LEU A 681 -5.95 -27.10 9.79
N LYS A 682 -5.62 -28.36 10.09
CA LYS A 682 -5.92 -28.97 11.41
C LYS A 682 -5.06 -28.34 12.49
N LYS A 683 -3.78 -28.09 12.19
CA LYS A 683 -2.86 -27.39 13.10
C LYS A 683 -3.07 -25.89 13.16
N MET A 684 -3.62 -25.29 12.11
CA MET A 684 -4.03 -23.89 12.10
C MET A 684 -5.28 -23.65 12.94
N PHE A 685 -6.23 -24.59 12.95
CA PHE A 685 -7.48 -24.52 13.70
C PHE A 685 -7.68 -25.72 14.66
N PRO A 686 -6.76 -25.98 15.61
CA PRO A 686 -6.80 -27.17 16.46
C PRO A 686 -8.05 -27.23 17.37
N LYS A 687 -8.63 -26.07 17.67
CA LYS A 687 -9.81 -25.93 18.54
C LYS A 687 -11.14 -25.91 17.77
N ARG A 688 -11.12 -25.94 16.43
CA ARG A 688 -12.34 -25.92 15.59
C ARG A 688 -12.25 -26.97 14.49
N GLN A 689 -13.15 -27.95 14.50
CA GLN A 689 -13.18 -28.98 13.46
C GLN A 689 -13.77 -28.44 12.16
N VAL A 690 -12.98 -28.48 11.08
CA VAL A 690 -13.41 -28.11 9.72
C VAL A 690 -14.38 -29.19 9.20
N LYS A 691 -15.65 -28.81 9.00
CA LYS A 691 -16.71 -29.66 8.44
C LYS A 691 -16.64 -29.75 6.92
N SER A 692 -16.35 -28.62 6.27
CA SER A 692 -16.20 -28.56 4.81
C SER A 692 -15.28 -27.44 4.41
N ILE A 693 -14.56 -27.64 3.31
CA ILE A 693 -13.73 -26.63 2.66
C ILE A 693 -14.05 -26.62 1.17
N VAL A 694 -14.29 -25.44 0.62
CA VAL A 694 -14.57 -25.23 -0.80
C VAL A 694 -13.62 -24.17 -1.33
N GLU A 695 -12.84 -24.52 -2.34
CA GLU A 695 -11.97 -23.56 -3.02
C GLU A 695 -12.76 -22.70 -4.02
N THR A 696 -12.51 -21.40 -4.00
CA THR A 696 -13.25 -20.42 -4.80
C THR A 696 -12.32 -19.50 -5.57
N SER A 697 -12.88 -18.72 -6.49
CA SER A 697 -12.24 -17.55 -7.10
C SER A 697 -11.69 -16.59 -6.02
N LEU A 698 -10.79 -15.69 -6.40
CA LEU A 698 -10.18 -14.72 -5.47
C LEU A 698 -11.22 -13.87 -4.72
N SER A 699 -12.33 -13.50 -5.39
CA SER A 699 -13.45 -12.76 -4.80
C SER A 699 -14.46 -13.63 -4.07
N ALA A 700 -14.23 -14.94 -3.98
CA ALA A 700 -15.10 -15.94 -3.36
C ALA A 700 -16.52 -16.04 -3.95
N ASN A 701 -16.72 -15.55 -5.19
CA ASN A 701 -18.04 -15.54 -5.84
C ASN A 701 -18.32 -16.77 -6.73
N GLN A 702 -17.32 -17.60 -6.99
CA GLN A 702 -17.43 -18.80 -7.83
C GLN A 702 -16.60 -19.92 -7.24
N GLU A 703 -17.14 -21.14 -7.17
CA GLU A 703 -16.34 -22.33 -6.83
C GLU A 703 -15.40 -22.66 -7.99
N ILE A 704 -14.12 -22.91 -7.73
CA ILE A 704 -13.11 -23.18 -8.78
C ILE A 704 -13.55 -24.34 -9.68
N SER A 705 -14.07 -25.41 -9.07
CA SER A 705 -14.56 -26.61 -9.78
C SER A 705 -15.76 -26.33 -10.71
N LYS A 706 -16.47 -25.22 -10.51
CA LYS A 706 -17.64 -24.80 -11.30
C LYS A 706 -17.33 -23.63 -12.24
N MET A 707 -16.13 -23.05 -12.17
CA MET A 707 -15.75 -21.96 -13.07
C MET A 707 -15.73 -22.47 -14.52
N ARG A 708 -16.27 -21.67 -15.43
CA ARG A 708 -16.03 -21.89 -16.86
C ARG A 708 -14.53 -21.88 -17.12
N GLY A 709 -14.06 -22.76 -17.99
CA GLY A 709 -12.66 -22.77 -18.39
C GLY A 709 -12.23 -21.40 -18.92
N ARG A 710 -10.98 -21.01 -18.67
CA ARG A 710 -10.42 -19.75 -19.18
C ARG A 710 -10.41 -19.75 -20.70
N LEU A 711 -10.70 -18.59 -21.31
CA LEU A 711 -10.54 -18.40 -22.76
C LEU A 711 -9.09 -18.63 -23.17
N LYS A 712 -8.89 -19.46 -24.20
CA LYS A 712 -7.56 -19.80 -24.73
C LYS A 712 -7.26 -18.96 -25.97
N TRP A 713 -6.44 -17.93 -25.80
CA TRP A 713 -6.09 -16.99 -26.86
C TRP A 713 -4.86 -17.45 -27.65
N ARG A 714 -4.84 -17.16 -28.95
CA ARG A 714 -3.62 -17.27 -29.78
C ARG A 714 -2.79 -16.02 -29.58
N VAL A 715 -1.53 -16.19 -29.16
CA VAL A 715 -0.65 -15.09 -28.77
C VAL A 715 0.61 -15.12 -29.63
N GLU A 716 1.04 -13.96 -30.11
CA GLU A 716 2.34 -13.76 -30.75
C GLU A 716 3.42 -14.03 -29.70
N ARG A 717 4.19 -15.11 -29.88
CA ARG A 717 5.33 -15.46 -29.02
C ARG A 717 6.58 -15.53 -29.88
N PRO A 718 7.62 -14.74 -29.58
CA PRO A 718 8.94 -14.98 -30.17
C PRO A 718 9.52 -16.23 -29.54
N ASP A 719 9.66 -17.35 -30.29
CA ASP A 719 10.37 -18.63 -30.02
C ASP A 719 10.78 -19.02 -28.57
N GLU A 720 9.99 -18.67 -27.56
CA GLU A 720 10.21 -19.01 -26.16
C GLU A 720 9.39 -20.23 -25.78
N THR A 721 10.06 -21.19 -25.13
CA THR A 721 9.45 -22.35 -24.50
C THR A 721 8.39 -21.88 -23.51
N ILE A 722 7.15 -22.37 -23.66
CA ILE A 722 6.08 -22.16 -22.68
C ILE A 722 6.60 -22.63 -21.33
N GLN A 723 6.83 -21.70 -20.39
CA GLN A 723 7.20 -22.05 -19.03
C GLN A 723 6.02 -22.82 -18.43
N VAL A 724 6.24 -24.08 -18.04
CA VAL A 724 5.20 -24.87 -17.38
C VAL A 724 4.98 -24.25 -16.01
N VAL A 725 3.88 -23.51 -15.86
CA VAL A 725 3.51 -22.88 -14.60
C VAL A 725 2.92 -23.93 -13.70
N GLU A 726 3.62 -24.24 -12.61
CA GLU A 726 3.13 -25.16 -11.60
C GLU A 726 2.12 -24.46 -10.68
N ARG A 727 0.98 -25.10 -10.46
CA ARG A 727 -0.09 -24.65 -9.57
C ARG A 727 -0.17 -25.57 -8.36
N GLY A 728 -0.58 -25.05 -7.22
CA GLY A 728 -0.88 -25.88 -6.04
C GLY A 728 -1.94 -26.93 -6.38
N GLY A 729 -1.76 -28.16 -5.89
CA GLY A 729 -2.71 -29.24 -6.11
C GLY A 729 -4.07 -29.02 -5.44
N PRO A 730 -5.08 -29.85 -5.76
CA PRO A 730 -6.34 -29.89 -5.03
C PRO A 730 -6.09 -30.05 -3.52
N VAL A 731 -6.97 -29.46 -2.70
CA VAL A 731 -6.88 -29.61 -1.23
C VAL A 731 -6.93 -31.10 -0.87
N ASP A 732 -5.99 -31.55 -0.03
CA ASP A 732 -6.09 -32.87 0.58
C ASP A 732 -7.21 -32.85 1.62
N HIS A 733 -8.40 -33.33 1.25
CA HIS A 733 -9.56 -33.32 2.14
C HIS A 733 -9.43 -34.28 3.34
N GLN A 734 -8.55 -35.28 3.29
CA GLN A 734 -8.36 -36.22 4.40
C GLN A 734 -7.47 -35.59 5.48
N ASN A 735 -6.35 -34.98 5.05
CA ASN A 735 -5.39 -34.37 5.96
C ASN A 735 -5.65 -32.87 6.20
N LEU A 736 -6.48 -32.23 5.37
CA LEU A 736 -6.74 -30.79 5.32
C LEU A 736 -5.46 -29.97 5.08
N ILE A 737 -4.68 -30.40 4.08
CA ILE A 737 -3.44 -29.73 3.66
C ILE A 737 -3.72 -28.89 2.41
N VAL A 738 -3.27 -27.64 2.43
CA VAL A 738 -3.30 -26.71 1.30
C VAL A 738 -1.89 -26.54 0.76
N GLU A 739 -1.68 -26.85 -0.51
CA GLU A 739 -0.43 -26.59 -1.24
C GLU A 739 -0.49 -25.20 -1.90
N LEU A 740 0.60 -24.44 -1.84
CA LEU A 740 0.78 -23.18 -2.58
C LEU A 740 2.09 -23.19 -3.35
N THR A 741 2.07 -22.75 -4.61
CA THR A 741 3.27 -22.47 -5.40
C THR A 741 3.60 -20.97 -5.40
N PRO A 742 4.79 -20.56 -5.87
CA PRO A 742 5.18 -19.15 -5.94
C PRO A 742 4.12 -18.22 -6.53
N MET A 743 3.94 -17.06 -5.90
CA MET A 743 2.93 -16.03 -6.18
C MET A 743 1.45 -16.46 -6.11
N GLU A 744 1.11 -17.68 -5.72
CA GLU A 744 -0.30 -18.07 -5.59
C GLU A 744 -1.02 -17.39 -4.43
N ILE A 745 -2.30 -17.08 -4.66
CA ILE A 745 -3.26 -16.79 -3.61
C ILE A 745 -4.42 -17.77 -3.77
N ARG A 746 -4.65 -18.59 -2.75
CA ARG A 746 -5.77 -19.54 -2.73
C ARG A 746 -6.84 -19.06 -1.77
N THR A 747 -8.10 -19.14 -2.21
CA THR A 747 -9.26 -18.61 -1.48
C THR A 747 -10.22 -19.75 -1.18
N PHE A 748 -10.65 -19.85 0.08
CA PHE A 748 -11.50 -20.93 0.56
C PHE A 748 -12.68 -20.41 1.37
N LEU A 749 -13.82 -21.09 1.23
CA LEU A 749 -14.96 -20.99 2.15
C LEU A 749 -14.99 -22.24 3.04
N LEU A 750 -14.77 -22.05 4.33
CA LEU A 750 -14.82 -23.10 5.32
C LEU A 750 -16.16 -23.08 6.07
N LYS A 751 -16.61 -24.26 6.51
CA LYS A 751 -17.62 -24.41 7.57
C LYS A 751 -17.00 -25.22 8.68
N PHE A 752 -17.23 -24.82 9.92
CA PHE A 752 -16.84 -25.58 11.10
C PHE A 752 -18.05 -26.36 11.62
N THR A 753 -17.83 -27.47 12.33
CA THR A 753 -18.91 -28.09 13.13
C THR A 753 -19.24 -27.16 14.30
N GLU A 754 -20.52 -26.94 14.60
CA GLU A 754 -20.88 -26.13 15.77
C GLU A 754 -20.35 -26.77 17.07
N VAL A 755 -20.02 -25.90 18.04
CA VAL A 755 -19.55 -26.10 19.43
C VAL A 755 -18.04 -26.43 19.56
N ILE A 756 -17.19 -25.79 20.39
CA ILE A 756 -17.28 -24.99 21.63
C ILE A 756 -16.40 -23.73 21.51
N ALA A 757 -16.88 -22.60 22.05
CA ALA A 757 -16.14 -21.35 22.21
C ALA A 757 -14.82 -21.56 22.97
N LEU A 758 -13.83 -20.73 22.64
CA LEU A 758 -12.51 -20.72 23.28
C LEU A 758 -12.57 -20.75 24.81
#